data_AF-A0A418N2Q9-F1
#
_entry.id   AF-A0A418N2Q9-F1
#
_cell.length_a   1.000
_cell.length_b   1.000
_cell.length_c   1.000
_cell.angle_alpha   90.00
_cell.angle_beta   90.00
_cell.angle_gamma   90.00
#
_symmetry.space_group_name_H-M   'P 1'
#
loop_
_entity.id
_entity.type
_entity.pdbx_description
1 polymer ?
#
loop_
_entity_poly.entity_id
_entity_poly.type
_entity_poly.pdbx_seq_one_letter_code
_entity_poly.pdbx_strand_id
1 'polypeptide(L)'
;MNADIKQLISQFPEGTLQSYPKDHIICNIHTKVKTFRWLVQGTFDYFTSLTNPEDEVLVCQISEPMSTLGLNGLSERKRYTYKIVVASDQATFFEVPIGVMLPHLRNDTENALLKKICGSLYHQLRQALLKQTDLLQAAQNRPLRKDREFFVSPDAERSEVVSLMRRSPFLDHFDEKQLSQMASLAERREYEPDEVLYIQDRPTNGIFILIHGEVAIKRLEGSIEIQQRAISNPGFIFGWSCTMGEKDICSALTTQKSSVYFIHQKDLLDLLSCDVKFARRFFMRLLWLMGNQINAAFVRYVGLLGKHNLQAVYQLIENNKSRLALSSPLHQVVHLLGNTNTKQLAYDALAHLVGNGSHLERHIASLSLELLQEDMQELKFAKGLQHIYETVAEQEDEESENVRKACAQATKQAFDHVEYHIEGQENLPEKSGCIFIYNHLYNHSYYTLNNKFQITLDSHFISSKILDDRYQDPGIRTVRIGRGQEYGHQNYYNKLGYINVYTKESEVVDGNSKKETRSIFYKTASKYLREGHNLVISPEGTSYSTEESPGPFKMGVFKLAMAAEPEPYIVPLVLANFDRRIPDGLFYCKILPPFKLSERLPTNDPESLSSFVKSYQETYKTYVQEARERADELLMAPVSKLMEEPPEIWKNEIRRLKRRVANVENGKDLTIFYGSSSVRLWVSMKKDLAPFNVLNLGFGGSTYAWCIHYFDEIFEDAHPSKIVLYAGENDLAQGKTPQEVLNDCNKLVQMILNKYPEVQLAFISLKPSIEREAMIPQIIETNLMLSKYVIGELNAQFINVFGQMISVDNRPKPELYMSDGLHLNKKGYALWSSVIKNALMTSDIPVEEEQHIDLMQDR
;
A
#
# COMPACT_ATOMS: atom_id res chain seq x y z
N MET A 1 10.08 25.64 -38.02
CA MET A 1 10.82 24.40 -37.71
C MET A 1 11.68 24.65 -36.47
N ASN A 2 11.51 23.84 -35.43
CA ASN A 2 12.23 23.93 -34.14
C ASN A 2 13.76 23.95 -34.36
N ALA A 3 14.51 24.72 -33.55
CA ALA A 3 15.97 24.78 -33.58
C ALA A 3 16.62 23.40 -33.41
N ASP A 4 16.05 22.54 -32.56
CA ASP A 4 16.54 21.17 -32.36
C ASP A 4 16.40 20.31 -33.61
N ILE A 5 15.31 20.46 -34.35
CA ILE A 5 15.06 19.73 -35.60
C ILE A 5 16.05 20.20 -36.68
N LYS A 6 16.33 21.50 -36.75
CA LYS A 6 17.36 22.03 -37.67
C LYS A 6 18.75 21.45 -37.35
N GLN A 7 19.08 21.35 -36.06
CA GLN A 7 20.32 20.72 -35.62
C GLN A 7 20.38 19.23 -35.98
N LEU A 8 19.28 18.48 -35.76
CA LEU A 8 19.18 17.07 -36.15
C LEU A 8 19.38 16.86 -37.66
N ILE A 9 18.74 17.70 -38.49
CA ILE A 9 18.89 17.63 -39.95
C ILE A 9 20.35 17.87 -40.35
N SER A 10 21.03 18.81 -39.70
CA SER A 10 22.47 19.05 -39.93
C SER A 10 23.35 17.88 -39.47
N GLN A 11 22.95 17.14 -38.43
CA GLN A 11 23.71 16.01 -37.88
C GLN A 11 23.55 14.73 -38.73
N PHE A 12 22.43 14.57 -39.44
CA PHE A 12 22.11 13.39 -40.24
C PHE A 12 21.79 13.78 -41.68
N PRO A 13 22.80 14.04 -42.53
CA PRO A 13 22.58 14.39 -43.93
C PRO A 13 21.89 13.29 -44.74
N GLU A 14 21.97 12.03 -44.30
CA GLU A 14 21.26 10.89 -44.89
C GLU A 14 19.78 10.82 -44.49
N GLY A 15 19.34 11.70 -43.60
CA GLY A 15 17.96 11.78 -43.15
C GLY A 15 17.05 12.46 -44.17
N THR A 16 15.77 12.10 -44.16
CA THR A 16 14.77 12.66 -45.08
C THR A 16 13.56 13.19 -44.32
N LEU A 17 13.00 14.32 -44.79
CA LEU A 17 11.71 14.82 -44.32
C LEU A 17 10.60 14.15 -45.11
N GLN A 18 9.71 13.44 -44.44
CA GLN A 18 8.58 12.75 -45.06
C GLN A 18 7.29 13.16 -44.37
N SER A 19 6.26 13.44 -45.17
CA SER A 19 4.93 13.78 -44.66
C SER A 19 3.94 12.71 -45.07
N TYR A 20 3.10 12.33 -44.12
CA TYR A 20 2.14 11.25 -44.26
C TYR A 20 0.74 11.78 -43.96
N PRO A 21 -0.28 11.37 -44.72
CA PRO A 21 -1.67 11.76 -44.46
C PRO A 21 -2.22 11.05 -43.23
N LYS A 22 -3.37 11.52 -42.74
CA LYS A 22 -4.18 10.84 -41.73
C LYS A 22 -4.38 9.36 -42.04
N ASP A 23 -4.44 8.54 -41.01
CA ASP A 23 -4.66 7.08 -41.04
C ASP A 23 -3.50 6.29 -41.69
N HIS A 24 -2.41 6.96 -42.10
CA HIS A 24 -1.23 6.27 -42.59
C HIS A 24 -0.54 5.47 -41.47
N ILE A 25 -0.32 4.18 -41.72
CA ILE A 25 0.35 3.29 -40.77
C ILE A 25 1.87 3.45 -40.89
N ILE A 26 2.48 4.05 -39.87
CA ILE A 26 3.91 4.29 -39.78
C ILE A 26 4.69 3.00 -39.47
N CYS A 27 4.12 2.14 -38.62
CA CYS A 27 4.64 0.80 -38.36
C CYS A 27 3.57 -0.12 -37.75
N ASN A 28 3.71 -1.43 -37.98
CA ASN A 28 2.92 -2.47 -37.30
C ASN A 28 3.75 -3.23 -36.26
N ILE A 29 3.08 -3.84 -35.29
CA ILE A 29 3.69 -4.73 -34.30
C ILE A 29 4.49 -5.84 -35.02
N HIS A 30 5.64 -6.23 -34.47
CA HIS A 30 6.58 -7.24 -34.99
C HIS A 30 7.29 -6.91 -36.32
N THR A 31 6.98 -5.80 -36.97
CA THR A 31 7.70 -5.38 -38.18
C THR A 31 9.11 -4.92 -37.83
N LYS A 32 10.05 -5.11 -38.77
CA LYS A 32 11.46 -4.74 -38.58
C LYS A 32 11.60 -3.22 -38.56
N VAL A 33 12.26 -2.70 -37.53
CA VAL A 33 12.64 -1.29 -37.44
C VAL A 33 13.74 -1.02 -38.46
N LYS A 34 13.43 -0.19 -39.46
CA LYS A 34 14.37 0.22 -40.53
C LYS A 34 14.82 1.67 -40.38
N THR A 35 13.96 2.52 -39.84
CA THR A 35 14.20 3.96 -39.67
C THR A 35 13.98 4.36 -38.21
N PHE A 36 14.77 5.34 -37.79
CA PHE A 36 14.58 6.10 -36.56
C PHE A 36 13.93 7.43 -36.95
N ARG A 37 12.88 7.85 -36.25
CA ARG A 37 12.05 8.99 -36.69
C ARG A 37 11.87 9.99 -35.57
N TRP A 38 11.82 11.27 -35.92
CA TRP A 38 11.42 12.35 -35.02
C TRP A 38 10.22 13.09 -35.60
N LEU A 39 9.19 13.30 -34.78
CA LEU A 39 8.05 14.12 -35.17
C LEU A 39 8.50 15.57 -35.36
N VAL A 40 8.19 16.14 -36.53
CA VAL A 40 8.45 17.55 -36.84
C VAL A 40 7.20 18.40 -36.58
N GLN A 41 6.04 17.90 -37.04
CA GLN A 41 4.72 18.52 -36.88
C GLN A 41 3.62 17.49 -37.13
N GLY A 42 2.43 17.75 -36.62
CA GLY A 42 1.27 16.84 -36.68
C GLY A 42 1.16 15.97 -35.43
N THR A 43 0.30 14.95 -35.47
CA THR A 43 0.04 14.04 -34.36
C THR A 43 0.02 12.59 -34.83
N PHE A 44 0.36 11.68 -33.93
CA PHE A 44 0.29 10.24 -34.19
C PHE A 44 -0.21 9.49 -32.96
N ASP A 45 -0.79 8.34 -33.20
CA ASP A 45 -1.42 7.47 -32.22
C ASP A 45 -0.65 6.15 -32.08
N TYR A 46 -0.49 5.70 -30.84
CA TYR A 46 -0.03 4.36 -30.51
C TYR A 46 -1.23 3.43 -30.34
N PHE A 47 -1.18 2.31 -31.04
CA PHE A 47 -2.14 1.22 -30.90
C PHE A 47 -1.45 -0.05 -30.41
N THR A 48 -2.18 -0.82 -29.61
CA THR A 48 -1.87 -2.22 -29.28
C THR A 48 -3.04 -3.11 -29.68
N SER A 49 -2.79 -4.39 -29.91
CA SER A 49 -3.84 -5.35 -30.24
C SER A 49 -4.45 -5.92 -28.96
N LEU A 50 -5.75 -6.21 -28.97
CA LEU A 50 -6.36 -7.23 -28.13
C LEU A 50 -6.17 -8.60 -28.80
N THR A 51 -6.68 -9.66 -28.18
CA THR A 51 -6.52 -11.08 -28.59
C THR A 51 -6.72 -11.37 -30.08
N ASN A 52 -7.48 -10.54 -30.81
CA ASN A 52 -7.54 -10.54 -32.27
C ASN A 52 -6.87 -9.26 -32.87
N PRO A 53 -6.18 -9.37 -34.03
CA PRO A 53 -5.56 -8.23 -34.71
C PRO A 53 -6.52 -7.10 -35.13
N GLU A 54 -7.82 -7.40 -35.24
CA GLU A 54 -8.88 -6.45 -35.61
C GLU A 54 -9.31 -5.57 -34.43
N ASP A 55 -9.02 -6.01 -33.20
CA ASP A 55 -9.41 -5.33 -31.96
C ASP A 55 -8.27 -4.43 -31.48
N GLU A 56 -8.00 -3.36 -32.22
CA GLU A 56 -6.95 -2.40 -31.89
C GLU A 56 -7.41 -1.38 -30.84
N VAL A 57 -6.56 -1.14 -29.84
CA VAL A 57 -6.81 -0.20 -28.75
C VAL A 57 -5.83 0.96 -28.85
N LEU A 58 -6.39 2.18 -28.90
CA LEU A 58 -5.63 3.42 -28.76
C LEU A 58 -5.12 3.56 -27.32
N VAL A 59 -3.80 3.50 -27.14
CA VAL A 59 -3.15 3.53 -25.81
C VAL A 59 -2.44 4.85 -25.50
N CYS A 60 -2.14 5.66 -26.52
CA CYS A 60 -1.51 6.98 -26.34
C CYS A 60 -1.58 7.79 -27.64
N GLN A 61 -1.76 9.10 -27.53
CA GLN A 61 -1.64 10.05 -28.63
C GLN A 61 -0.51 11.04 -28.34
N ILE A 62 0.32 11.33 -29.33
CA ILE A 62 1.48 12.22 -29.20
C ILE A 62 1.43 13.32 -30.27
N SER A 63 1.64 14.56 -29.84
CA SER A 63 1.68 15.75 -30.69
C SER A 63 2.96 16.59 -30.53
N GLU A 64 3.81 16.26 -29.55
CA GLU A 64 4.96 17.07 -29.20
C GLU A 64 6.08 16.92 -30.25
N PRO A 65 6.58 18.03 -30.85
CA PRO A 65 7.73 17.99 -31.74
C PRO A 65 8.94 17.34 -31.05
N MET A 66 9.84 16.72 -31.82
CA MET A 66 10.96 15.90 -31.31
C MET A 66 10.56 14.57 -30.65
N SER A 67 9.27 14.22 -30.65
CA SER A 67 8.83 12.88 -30.24
C SER A 67 9.53 11.81 -31.08
N THR A 68 10.27 10.93 -30.39
CA THR A 68 11.16 9.95 -30.99
C THR A 68 10.46 8.60 -31.20
N LEU A 69 10.62 8.01 -32.39
CA LEU A 69 10.15 6.67 -32.75
C LEU A 69 11.29 5.78 -33.26
N GLY A 70 11.11 4.46 -33.16
CA GLY A 70 12.09 3.48 -33.64
C GLY A 70 13.11 3.03 -32.61
N LEU A 71 12.89 3.32 -31.32
CA LEU A 71 13.77 2.93 -30.22
C LEU A 71 14.08 1.42 -30.21
N ASN A 72 13.11 0.56 -30.52
CA ASN A 72 13.34 -0.89 -30.55
C ASN A 72 14.39 -1.30 -31.59
N GLY A 73 14.69 -0.45 -32.58
CA GLY A 73 15.77 -0.64 -33.55
C GLY A 73 17.17 -0.61 -32.96
N LEU A 74 17.31 -0.10 -31.73
CA LEU A 74 18.56 -0.12 -30.95
C LEU A 74 18.75 -1.44 -30.17
N SER A 75 17.73 -2.29 -30.09
CA SER A 75 17.77 -3.57 -29.38
C SER A 75 18.07 -4.77 -30.30
N GLU A 76 18.39 -5.92 -29.71
CA GLU A 76 18.51 -7.17 -30.45
C GLU A 76 17.18 -7.50 -31.18
N ARG A 77 17.28 -8.07 -32.38
CA ARG A 77 16.15 -8.45 -33.28
C ARG A 77 15.35 -7.29 -33.89
N LYS A 78 15.48 -6.06 -33.39
CA LYS A 78 15.03 -4.81 -34.04
C LYS A 78 13.56 -4.83 -34.52
N ARG A 79 12.61 -5.19 -33.65
CA ARG A 79 11.17 -5.27 -33.96
C ARG A 79 10.34 -4.32 -33.12
N TYR A 80 9.31 -3.71 -33.73
CA TYR A 80 8.32 -2.89 -33.02
C TYR A 80 7.45 -3.75 -32.09
N THR A 81 7.02 -3.17 -30.97
CA THR A 81 6.11 -3.78 -29.99
C THR A 81 4.74 -3.11 -29.94
N TYR A 82 4.49 -2.16 -30.85
CA TYR A 82 3.29 -1.35 -30.94
C TYR A 82 3.04 -0.98 -32.42
N LYS A 83 1.80 -0.59 -32.74
CA LYS A 83 1.42 0.00 -34.02
C LYS A 83 1.38 1.52 -33.88
N ILE A 84 1.77 2.23 -34.94
CA ILE A 84 1.69 3.70 -35.00
C ILE A 84 0.92 4.12 -36.24
N VAL A 85 -0.04 5.02 -36.04
CA VAL A 85 -0.87 5.59 -37.10
C VAL A 85 -0.86 7.12 -37.02
N VAL A 86 -0.84 7.81 -38.16
CA VAL A 86 -0.96 9.27 -38.20
C VAL A 86 -2.39 9.69 -37.83
N ALA A 87 -2.51 10.58 -36.85
CA ALA A 87 -3.81 10.97 -36.27
C ALA A 87 -4.33 12.32 -36.81
N SER A 88 -3.42 13.26 -37.11
CA SER A 88 -3.75 14.54 -37.74
C SER A 88 -3.94 14.39 -39.25
N ASP A 89 -4.54 15.38 -39.90
CA ASP A 89 -4.71 15.42 -41.36
C ASP A 89 -3.40 15.14 -42.13
N GLN A 90 -2.29 15.64 -41.57
CA GLN A 90 -0.94 15.33 -42.02
C GLN A 90 0.02 15.35 -40.82
N ALA A 91 1.00 14.44 -40.81
CA ALA A 91 2.15 14.49 -39.90
C ALA A 91 3.46 14.39 -40.68
N THR A 92 4.44 15.21 -40.30
CA THR A 92 5.77 15.23 -40.92
C THR A 92 6.79 14.68 -39.94
N PHE A 93 7.61 13.74 -40.41
CA PHE A 93 8.71 13.14 -39.66
C PHE A 93 10.04 13.42 -40.34
N PHE A 94 11.07 13.60 -39.52
CA PHE A 94 12.46 13.47 -39.98
C PHE A 94 12.91 12.02 -39.76
N GLU A 95 13.22 11.31 -40.83
CA GLU A 95 13.54 9.89 -40.81
C GLU A 95 15.01 9.64 -41.13
N VAL A 96 15.70 8.89 -40.27
CA VAL A 96 17.10 8.49 -40.44
C VAL A 96 17.19 6.96 -40.51
N PRO A 97 17.95 6.38 -41.46
CA PRO A 97 18.16 4.94 -41.50
C PRO A 97 18.81 4.42 -40.21
N ILE A 98 18.26 3.34 -39.63
CA ILE A 98 18.75 2.80 -38.34
C ILE A 98 20.22 2.36 -38.39
N GLY A 99 20.72 2.02 -39.59
CA GLY A 99 22.11 1.65 -39.83
C GLY A 99 23.10 2.80 -39.61
N VAL A 100 22.65 4.04 -39.79
CA VAL A 100 23.47 5.27 -39.57
C VAL A 100 23.41 5.70 -38.09
N MET A 101 22.26 5.46 -37.44
CA MET A 101 22.03 5.87 -36.05
C MET A 101 22.98 5.20 -35.05
N LEU A 102 23.17 3.88 -35.12
CA LEU A 102 24.01 3.15 -34.16
C LEU A 102 25.49 3.57 -34.19
N PRO A 103 26.16 3.69 -35.35
CA PRO A 103 27.50 4.27 -35.43
C PRO A 103 27.57 5.70 -34.90
N HIS A 104 26.58 6.54 -35.21
CA HIS A 104 26.55 7.93 -34.74
C HIS A 104 26.47 8.00 -33.21
N LEU A 105 25.54 7.26 -32.58
CA LEU A 105 25.43 7.19 -31.12
C LEU A 105 26.69 6.61 -30.45
N ARG A 106 27.45 5.75 -31.14
CA ARG A 106 28.74 5.24 -30.66
C ARG A 106 29.87 6.26 -30.77
N ASN A 107 29.74 7.27 -31.63
CA ASN A 107 30.77 8.29 -31.85
C ASN A 107 30.42 9.63 -31.19
N ASP A 108 29.19 9.80 -30.71
CA ASP A 108 28.78 10.97 -29.91
C ASP A 108 29.60 11.03 -28.60
N THR A 109 30.42 12.08 -28.48
CA THR A 109 31.27 12.35 -27.32
C THR A 109 30.57 13.19 -26.26
N GLU A 110 29.56 13.97 -26.65
CA GLU A 110 28.82 14.87 -25.74
C GLU A 110 27.56 14.21 -25.20
N ASN A 111 27.10 13.11 -25.82
CA ASN A 111 25.86 12.40 -25.52
C ASN A 111 24.62 13.34 -25.58
N ALA A 112 24.73 14.46 -26.30
CA ALA A 112 23.71 15.49 -26.34
C ALA A 112 22.43 14.97 -27.01
N LEU A 113 22.59 14.21 -28.09
CA LEU A 113 21.46 13.59 -28.78
C LEU A 113 20.79 12.52 -27.90
N LEU A 114 21.58 11.70 -27.19
CA LEU A 114 21.06 10.71 -26.26
C LEU A 114 20.21 11.34 -25.16
N LYS A 115 20.68 12.44 -24.55
CA LYS A 115 19.92 13.18 -23.53
C LYS A 115 18.61 13.75 -24.09
N LYS A 116 18.62 14.30 -25.30
CA LYS A 116 17.39 14.81 -25.96
C LYS A 116 16.39 13.68 -26.25
N ILE A 117 16.85 12.52 -26.73
CA ILE A 117 15.97 11.35 -26.93
C ILE A 117 15.40 10.87 -25.60
N CYS A 118 16.23 10.81 -24.56
CA CYS A 118 15.80 10.48 -23.20
C CYS A 118 14.67 11.42 -22.72
N GLY A 119 14.83 12.75 -22.81
CA GLY A 119 13.77 13.71 -22.46
C GLY A 119 12.47 13.50 -23.26
N SER A 120 12.60 13.31 -24.58
CA SER A 120 11.48 13.01 -25.48
C SER A 120 10.69 11.76 -25.05
N LEU A 121 11.38 10.67 -24.72
CA LEU A 121 10.73 9.45 -24.24
C LEU A 121 10.09 9.64 -22.85
N TYR A 122 10.70 10.46 -22.00
CA TYR A 122 10.16 10.77 -20.68
C TYR A 122 8.83 11.53 -20.77
N HIS A 123 8.71 12.45 -21.73
CA HIS A 123 7.44 13.13 -22.03
C HIS A 123 6.40 12.18 -22.62
N GLN A 124 6.80 11.27 -23.54
CA GLN A 124 5.89 10.24 -24.05
C GLN A 124 5.38 9.32 -22.94
N LEU A 125 6.23 8.94 -21.98
CA LEU A 125 5.81 8.18 -20.80
C LEU A 125 4.76 8.94 -19.98
N ARG A 126 4.94 10.25 -19.77
CA ARG A 126 3.93 11.09 -19.11
C ARG A 126 2.59 11.03 -19.83
N GLN A 127 2.57 11.17 -21.15
CA GLN A 127 1.33 11.10 -21.94
C GLN A 127 0.68 9.72 -21.89
N ALA A 128 1.47 8.66 -21.93
CA ALA A 128 0.98 7.28 -21.79
C ALA A 128 0.35 7.02 -20.41
N LEU A 129 0.90 7.59 -19.34
CA LEU A 129 0.32 7.52 -18.00
C LEU A 129 -0.97 8.33 -17.91
N LEU A 130 -0.97 9.57 -18.39
CA LEU A 130 -2.15 10.44 -18.37
C LEU A 130 -3.32 9.83 -19.15
N LYS A 131 -3.08 9.08 -20.23
CA LYS A 131 -4.15 8.39 -20.96
C LYS A 131 -4.97 7.45 -20.06
N GLN A 132 -4.39 6.90 -18.99
CA GLN A 132 -5.08 6.01 -18.06
C GLN A 132 -6.21 6.70 -17.27
N THR A 133 -6.20 8.03 -17.17
CA THR A 133 -7.29 8.77 -16.51
C THR A 133 -8.64 8.58 -17.20
N ASP A 134 -8.65 8.19 -18.47
CA ASP A 134 -9.88 7.92 -19.23
C ASP A 134 -10.67 6.73 -18.67
N LEU A 135 -10.01 5.83 -17.94
CA LEU A 135 -10.57 4.57 -17.43
C LEU A 135 -10.58 4.48 -15.91
N LEU A 136 -9.71 5.26 -15.25
CA LEU A 136 -9.58 5.25 -13.80
C LEU A 136 -10.67 6.11 -13.14
N GLN A 137 -11.20 5.60 -12.03
CA GLN A 137 -12.14 6.35 -11.19
C GLN A 137 -11.38 7.31 -10.25
N ALA A 138 -12.09 8.28 -9.68
CA ALA A 138 -11.53 9.18 -8.68
C ALA A 138 -11.01 8.37 -7.48
N ALA A 139 -9.70 8.45 -7.23
CA ALA A 139 -9.07 7.93 -6.03
C ALA A 139 -9.41 8.82 -4.83
N GLN A 140 -9.42 8.20 -3.65
CA GLN A 140 -9.58 8.95 -2.41
C GLN A 140 -8.33 9.81 -2.18
N ASN A 141 -8.53 11.12 -2.07
CA ASN A 141 -7.46 12.08 -1.78
C ASN A 141 -6.78 11.76 -0.45
N ARG A 142 -5.61 11.14 -0.50
CA ARG A 142 -4.60 11.26 0.56
C ARG A 142 -3.66 12.38 0.12
N PRO A 143 -3.68 13.56 0.77
CA PRO A 143 -2.66 14.55 0.48
C PRO A 143 -1.29 13.90 0.73
N LEU A 144 -0.42 13.93 -0.29
CA LEU A 144 0.98 13.53 -0.14
C LEU A 144 1.57 14.36 1.00
N ARG A 145 1.82 13.73 2.15
CA ARG A 145 2.38 14.41 3.32
C ARG A 145 3.79 14.89 2.94
N LYS A 146 4.08 16.15 3.28
CA LYS A 146 5.32 16.85 2.87
C LYS A 146 6.59 16.32 3.55
N ASP A 147 6.49 15.36 4.46
CA ASP A 147 7.61 14.97 5.30
C ASP A 147 8.48 13.93 4.59
N ARG A 148 9.68 14.38 4.18
CA ARG A 148 10.78 13.50 3.78
C ARG A 148 11.47 13.04 5.04
N GLU A 149 11.23 11.81 5.42
CA GLU A 149 11.90 11.16 6.53
C GLU A 149 12.76 10.06 5.96
N PHE A 150 14.02 9.99 6.39
CA PHE A 150 14.86 8.83 6.17
C PHE A 150 15.96 8.83 7.23
N PHE A 151 16.40 7.64 7.61
CA PHE A 151 17.58 7.47 8.45
C PHE A 151 18.75 7.06 7.57
N VAL A 152 19.87 7.78 7.67
CA VAL A 152 21.13 7.32 7.06
C VAL A 152 21.72 6.26 7.99
N SER A 153 21.82 5.03 7.48
CA SER A 153 22.42 3.89 8.20
C SER A 153 23.97 3.96 8.10
N PRO A 154 24.74 3.21 8.91
CA PRO A 154 26.20 3.17 8.78
C PRO A 154 26.65 2.84 7.35
N ASP A 155 27.85 3.29 6.98
CA ASP A 155 28.43 3.07 5.66
C ASP A 155 28.36 1.58 5.27
N ALA A 156 27.65 1.28 4.18
CA ALA A 156 27.59 -0.06 3.65
C ALA A 156 28.94 -0.45 3.03
N GLU A 157 29.34 -1.71 3.18
CA GLU A 157 30.56 -2.18 2.52
C GLU A 157 30.41 -2.07 1.00
N ARG A 158 31.41 -1.51 0.33
CA ARG A 158 31.38 -1.31 -1.14
C ARG A 158 31.12 -2.62 -1.90
N SER A 159 31.62 -3.74 -1.39
CA SER A 159 31.39 -5.10 -1.90
C SER A 159 29.90 -5.47 -1.93
N GLU A 160 29.15 -5.11 -0.88
CA GLU A 160 27.71 -5.35 -0.77
C GLU A 160 26.92 -4.53 -1.81
N VAL A 161 27.27 -3.24 -1.93
CA VAL A 161 26.64 -2.34 -2.91
C VAL A 161 26.86 -2.85 -4.34
N VAL A 162 28.10 -3.20 -4.70
CA VAL A 162 28.42 -3.74 -6.03
C VAL A 162 27.69 -5.06 -6.29
N SER A 163 27.61 -5.95 -5.29
CA SER A 163 26.86 -7.21 -5.39
C SER A 163 25.37 -6.99 -5.68
N LEU A 164 24.76 -5.97 -5.07
CA LEU A 164 23.38 -5.59 -5.37
C LEU A 164 23.26 -4.98 -6.78
N MET A 165 24.17 -4.08 -7.17
CA MET A 165 24.17 -3.47 -8.51
C MET A 165 24.32 -4.52 -9.61
N ARG A 166 25.09 -5.59 -9.39
CA ARG A 166 25.20 -6.74 -10.31
C ARG A 166 23.89 -7.50 -10.53
N ARG A 167 22.97 -7.44 -9.57
CA ARG A 167 21.63 -8.04 -9.68
C ARG A 167 20.62 -7.09 -10.33
N SER A 168 20.95 -5.81 -10.48
CA SER A 168 20.09 -4.83 -11.13
C SER A 168 19.96 -5.08 -12.63
N PRO A 169 18.75 -5.16 -13.20
CA PRO A 169 18.58 -5.23 -14.65
C PRO A 169 19.12 -4.00 -15.38
N PHE A 170 19.28 -2.86 -14.70
CA PHE A 170 19.83 -1.64 -15.29
C PHE A 170 21.36 -1.59 -15.16
N LEU A 171 21.89 -1.91 -13.98
CA LEU A 171 23.30 -1.70 -13.63
C LEU A 171 24.22 -2.88 -14.00
N ASP A 172 23.68 -4.07 -14.28
CA ASP A 172 24.47 -5.26 -14.64
C ASP A 172 25.33 -5.10 -15.92
N HIS A 173 25.08 -4.08 -16.75
CA HIS A 173 25.84 -3.77 -17.97
C HIS A 173 27.13 -2.97 -17.75
N PHE A 174 27.36 -2.45 -16.55
CA PHE A 174 28.57 -1.67 -16.25
C PHE A 174 29.71 -2.58 -15.79
N ASP A 175 30.95 -2.19 -16.10
CA ASP A 175 32.12 -2.96 -15.65
C ASP A 175 32.40 -2.73 -14.15
N GLU A 176 33.26 -3.58 -13.56
CA GLU A 176 33.59 -3.51 -12.12
C GLU A 176 34.08 -2.12 -11.69
N LYS A 177 34.88 -1.46 -12.54
CA LYS A 177 35.42 -0.14 -12.23
C LYS A 177 34.28 0.89 -12.12
N GLN A 178 33.36 0.89 -13.08
CA GLN A 178 32.20 1.79 -13.09
C GLN A 178 31.27 1.56 -11.89
N LEU A 179 30.97 0.29 -11.58
CA LEU A 179 30.13 -0.05 -10.42
C LEU A 179 30.79 0.32 -9.11
N SER A 180 32.08 0.09 -8.96
CA SER A 180 32.83 0.46 -7.75
C SER A 180 32.84 1.98 -7.53
N GLN A 181 32.95 2.77 -8.60
CA GLN A 181 32.85 4.23 -8.53
C GLN A 181 31.45 4.68 -8.10
N MET A 182 30.39 4.12 -8.68
CA MET A 182 29.01 4.42 -8.23
C MET A 182 28.78 4.02 -6.77
N ALA A 183 29.26 2.84 -6.37
CA ALA A 183 29.13 2.33 -5.01
C ALA A 183 29.84 3.23 -3.99
N SER A 184 30.94 3.89 -4.37
CA SER A 184 31.64 4.84 -3.49
C SER A 184 30.88 6.14 -3.20
N LEU A 185 29.84 6.44 -3.98
CA LEU A 185 28.98 7.62 -3.85
C LEU A 185 27.60 7.29 -3.26
N ALA A 186 27.33 6.00 -3.01
CA ALA A 186 26.04 5.52 -2.53
C ALA A 186 25.93 5.68 -1.02
N GLU A 187 24.88 6.36 -0.56
CA GLU A 187 24.50 6.41 0.85
C GLU A 187 23.30 5.49 1.11
N ARG A 188 23.34 4.74 2.20
CA ARG A 188 22.23 3.87 2.60
C ARG A 188 21.19 4.68 3.36
N ARG A 189 19.96 4.69 2.85
CA ARG A 189 18.81 5.34 3.46
C ARG A 189 17.74 4.32 3.83
N GLU A 190 17.23 4.45 5.03
CA GLU A 190 16.15 3.63 5.59
C GLU A 190 14.88 4.47 5.66
N TYR A 191 13.80 3.91 5.15
CA TYR A 191 12.48 4.53 5.06
C TYR A 191 11.44 3.67 5.78
N GLU A 192 10.56 4.28 6.56
CA GLU A 192 9.36 3.65 7.12
C GLU A 192 8.21 3.65 6.09
N PRO A 193 7.09 2.91 6.30
CA PRO A 193 5.95 2.92 5.38
C PRO A 193 5.34 4.32 5.18
N ASP A 194 4.77 4.58 4.00
CA ASP A 194 4.12 5.83 3.57
C ASP A 194 5.03 7.07 3.49
N GLU A 195 6.35 6.90 3.55
CA GLU A 195 7.32 7.98 3.41
C GLU A 195 7.55 8.36 1.94
N VAL A 196 7.68 9.66 1.68
CA VAL A 196 7.84 10.19 0.32
C VAL A 196 9.32 10.35 -0.02
N LEU A 197 9.77 9.64 -1.06
CA LEU A 197 11.14 9.72 -1.57
C LEU A 197 11.30 10.93 -2.51
N TYR A 198 10.35 11.13 -3.42
CA TYR A 198 10.23 12.33 -4.26
C TYR A 198 8.79 12.57 -4.70
N ILE A 199 8.51 13.79 -5.16
CA ILE A 199 7.16 14.26 -5.49
C ILE A 199 7.13 14.63 -6.96
N GLN A 200 6.04 14.26 -7.64
CA GLN A 200 5.76 14.66 -9.01
C GLN A 200 5.85 16.19 -9.21
N ASP A 201 6.12 16.60 -10.44
CA ASP A 201 6.20 17.97 -10.92
C ASP A 201 7.27 18.82 -10.18
N ARG A 202 8.19 18.14 -9.47
CA ARG A 202 9.36 18.71 -8.80
C ARG A 202 10.65 18.03 -9.27
N PRO A 203 11.80 18.70 -9.19
CA PRO A 203 13.08 18.05 -9.46
C PRO A 203 13.44 17.08 -8.32
N THR A 204 13.86 15.85 -8.66
CA THR A 204 14.54 14.96 -7.72
C THR A 204 16.03 15.29 -7.65
N ASN A 205 16.65 15.02 -6.50
CA ASN A 205 18.04 15.39 -6.24
C ASN A 205 19.02 14.20 -6.32
N GLY A 206 18.58 13.04 -6.81
CA GLY A 206 19.43 11.88 -7.01
C GLY A 206 18.70 10.64 -7.47
N ILE A 207 19.47 9.59 -7.71
CA ILE A 207 18.98 8.27 -8.13
C ILE A 207 18.93 7.34 -6.93
N PHE A 208 17.92 6.48 -6.90
CA PHE A 208 17.68 5.51 -5.85
C PHE A 208 17.88 4.10 -6.40
N ILE A 209 18.33 3.17 -5.56
CA ILE A 209 18.51 1.74 -5.84
C ILE A 209 17.89 0.98 -4.68
N LEU A 210 16.81 0.23 -4.93
CA LEU A 210 16.12 -0.51 -3.88
C LEU A 210 17.00 -1.64 -3.33
N ILE A 211 17.15 -1.74 -2.01
CA ILE A 211 17.84 -2.85 -1.33
C ILE A 211 16.81 -3.91 -0.93
N HIS A 212 15.80 -3.52 -0.16
CA HIS A 212 14.64 -4.33 0.22
C HIS A 212 13.46 -3.43 0.60
N GLY A 213 12.27 -4.02 0.70
CA GLY A 213 11.02 -3.30 0.92
C GLY A 213 10.27 -3.06 -0.39
N GLU A 214 9.39 -2.06 -0.42
CA GLU A 214 8.61 -1.73 -1.61
C GLU A 214 8.36 -0.22 -1.73
N VAL A 215 8.53 0.29 -2.96
CA VAL A 215 8.31 1.69 -3.33
C VAL A 215 7.26 1.76 -4.43
N ALA A 216 6.12 2.39 -4.14
CA ALA A 216 5.12 2.73 -5.13
C ALA A 216 5.48 4.04 -5.84
N ILE A 217 5.48 4.02 -7.16
CA ILE A 217 5.64 5.18 -8.04
C ILE A 217 4.29 5.46 -8.67
N LYS A 218 3.70 6.61 -8.34
CA LYS A 218 2.34 6.97 -8.75
C LYS A 218 2.20 8.46 -9.01
N ARG A 219 1.29 8.83 -9.90
CA ARG A 219 0.92 10.21 -10.20
C ARG A 219 -0.51 10.47 -9.71
N LEU A 220 -0.71 11.62 -9.09
CA LEU A 220 -2.04 12.16 -8.81
C LEU A 220 -2.38 13.21 -9.87
N GLU A 221 -3.50 13.02 -10.56
CA GLU A 221 -4.05 13.97 -11.55
C GLU A 221 -5.47 14.35 -11.12
N GLY A 222 -5.62 15.53 -10.51
CA GLY A 222 -6.87 15.89 -9.83
C GLY A 222 -7.13 14.98 -8.64
N SER A 223 -8.23 14.23 -8.68
CA SER A 223 -8.53 13.16 -7.72
C SER A 223 -8.16 11.77 -8.24
N ILE A 224 -7.61 11.62 -9.44
CA ILE A 224 -7.33 10.31 -10.04
C ILE A 224 -5.89 9.90 -9.71
N GLU A 225 -5.73 8.73 -9.08
CA GLU A 225 -4.41 8.15 -8.83
C GLU A 225 -4.04 7.19 -9.98
N ILE A 226 -2.87 7.43 -10.58
CA ILE A 226 -2.33 6.64 -11.69
C ILE A 226 -1.08 5.93 -11.19
N GLN A 227 -1.11 4.61 -11.12
CA GLN A 227 0.05 3.82 -10.73
C GLN A 227 1.00 3.63 -11.91
N GLN A 228 2.21 4.19 -11.82
CA GLN A 228 3.28 3.89 -12.78
C GLN A 228 3.95 2.56 -12.43
N ARG A 229 4.22 2.30 -11.14
CA ARG A 229 4.89 1.07 -10.73
C ARG A 229 4.78 0.77 -9.24
N ALA A 230 4.83 -0.49 -8.84
CA ALA A 230 5.26 -0.91 -7.51
C ALA A 230 6.61 -1.66 -7.61
N ILE A 231 7.65 -1.11 -7.01
CA ILE A 231 9.01 -1.67 -7.05
C ILE A 231 9.29 -2.38 -5.74
N SER A 232 9.35 -3.72 -5.77
CA SER A 232 9.73 -4.56 -4.62
C SER A 232 11.00 -5.41 -4.86
N ASN A 233 11.51 -5.40 -6.09
CA ASN A 233 12.67 -6.21 -6.49
C ASN A 233 13.99 -5.48 -6.15
N PRO A 234 14.89 -6.10 -5.36
CA PRO A 234 16.21 -5.54 -5.06
C PRO A 234 17.02 -5.21 -6.33
N GLY A 235 17.75 -4.09 -6.29
CA GLY A 235 18.60 -3.60 -7.38
C GLY A 235 17.88 -2.74 -8.42
N PHE A 236 16.54 -2.63 -8.39
CA PHE A 236 15.83 -1.72 -9.29
C PHE A 236 16.16 -0.27 -8.96
N ILE A 237 16.43 0.50 -10.02
CA ILE A 237 16.70 1.94 -9.91
C ILE A 237 15.41 2.75 -10.06
N PHE A 238 15.35 3.96 -9.49
CA PHE A 238 14.30 4.97 -9.70
C PHE A 238 14.81 6.40 -9.41
N GLY A 239 14.04 7.44 -9.76
CA GLY A 239 14.50 8.85 -9.66
C GLY A 239 15.48 9.28 -10.77
N TRP A 240 15.49 8.61 -11.93
CA TRP A 240 16.44 8.88 -13.02
C TRP A 240 16.18 10.20 -13.78
N SER A 241 15.06 10.89 -13.52
CA SER A 241 14.70 12.21 -14.10
C SER A 241 15.79 13.27 -13.88
N CYS A 242 16.46 13.23 -12.72
CA CYS A 242 17.52 14.17 -12.37
C CYS A 242 18.70 14.13 -13.33
N THR A 243 18.95 13.00 -14.02
CA THR A 243 20.06 12.88 -14.99
C THR A 243 19.80 13.63 -16.30
N MET A 244 18.54 14.02 -16.54
CA MET A 244 18.10 14.77 -17.71
C MET A 244 17.80 16.24 -17.39
N GLY A 245 17.75 16.61 -16.11
CA GLY A 245 17.30 17.94 -15.68
C GLY A 245 15.78 18.12 -15.71
N GLU A 246 15.03 17.01 -15.83
CA GLU A 246 13.57 17.02 -15.88
C GLU A 246 12.95 16.95 -14.48
N LYS A 247 11.71 17.45 -14.36
CA LYS A 247 10.88 17.25 -13.16
C LYS A 247 10.31 15.84 -13.15
N ASP A 248 10.12 15.24 -11.98
CA ASP A 248 9.50 13.92 -11.90
C ASP A 248 8.06 13.92 -12.42
N ILE A 249 7.69 12.95 -13.24
CA ILE A 249 6.30 12.79 -13.71
C ILE A 249 5.39 12.16 -12.65
N CYS A 250 5.96 11.45 -11.67
CA CYS A 250 5.28 10.72 -10.60
C CYS A 250 5.95 10.99 -9.26
N SER A 251 5.21 10.76 -8.18
CA SER A 251 5.75 10.70 -6.82
C SER A 251 6.20 9.27 -6.52
N ALA A 252 7.22 9.11 -5.68
CA ALA A 252 7.66 7.82 -5.15
C ALA A 252 7.46 7.79 -3.64
N LEU A 253 6.81 6.75 -3.14
CA LEU A 253 6.54 6.54 -1.73
C LEU A 253 6.77 5.10 -1.32
N THR A 254 7.20 4.86 -0.09
CA THR A 254 7.28 3.52 0.48
C THR A 254 5.88 2.99 0.80
N THR A 255 5.62 1.71 0.57
CA THR A 255 4.38 1.03 1.04
C THR A 255 4.62 0.20 2.29
N GLN A 256 5.89 -0.13 2.54
CA GLN A 256 6.37 -0.84 3.71
C GLN A 256 7.75 -0.31 4.09
N LYS A 257 8.29 -0.76 5.22
CA LYS A 257 9.66 -0.43 5.61
C LYS A 257 10.64 -0.84 4.52
N SER A 258 11.42 0.12 4.03
CA SER A 258 12.25 -0.04 2.83
C SER A 258 13.62 0.55 3.02
N SER A 259 14.63 -0.09 2.45
CA SER A 259 16.01 0.37 2.46
C SER A 259 16.46 0.60 1.02
N VAL A 260 17.14 1.70 0.77
CA VAL A 260 17.61 2.08 -0.55
C VAL A 260 19.04 2.61 -0.48
N TYR A 261 19.81 2.41 -1.54
CA TYR A 261 20.98 3.23 -1.80
C TYR A 261 20.57 4.47 -2.58
N PHE A 262 21.08 5.62 -2.18
CA PHE A 262 20.86 6.89 -2.85
C PHE A 262 22.19 7.46 -3.33
N ILE A 263 22.22 7.97 -4.56
CA ILE A 263 23.37 8.67 -5.13
C ILE A 263 22.91 10.07 -5.53
N HIS A 264 23.54 11.10 -4.96
CA HIS A 264 23.23 12.49 -5.27
C HIS A 264 23.42 12.81 -6.76
N GLN A 265 22.51 13.61 -7.31
CA GLN A 265 22.52 14.02 -8.73
C GLN A 265 23.85 14.66 -9.12
N LYS A 266 24.39 15.55 -8.28
CA LYS A 266 25.65 16.24 -8.56
C LYS A 266 26.79 15.23 -8.73
N ASP A 267 26.97 14.35 -7.76
CA ASP A 267 28.06 13.37 -7.76
C ASP A 267 27.94 12.38 -8.93
N LEU A 268 26.71 11.97 -9.26
CA LEU A 268 26.46 11.14 -10.44
C LEU A 268 26.81 11.86 -11.74
N LEU A 269 26.38 13.12 -11.91
CA LEU A 269 26.69 13.90 -13.11
C LEU A 269 28.18 14.19 -13.25
N ASP A 270 28.88 14.48 -12.15
CA ASP A 270 30.33 14.66 -12.12
C ASP A 270 31.03 13.36 -12.57
N LEU A 271 30.60 12.21 -12.05
CA LEU A 271 31.13 10.90 -12.46
C LEU A 271 30.90 10.61 -13.95
N LEU A 272 29.71 10.90 -14.48
CA LEU A 272 29.40 10.71 -15.90
C LEU A 272 30.19 11.68 -16.79
N SER A 273 30.46 12.91 -16.33
CA SER A 273 31.26 13.89 -17.08
C SER A 273 32.74 13.49 -17.19
N CYS A 274 33.27 12.77 -16.19
CA CYS A 274 34.65 12.30 -16.17
C CYS A 274 34.92 11.08 -17.07
N ASP A 275 33.89 10.28 -17.40
CA ASP A 275 34.01 9.10 -18.26
C ASP A 275 32.91 9.09 -19.33
N VAL A 276 33.26 9.57 -20.52
CA VAL A 276 32.38 9.62 -21.70
C VAL A 276 31.83 8.25 -22.09
N LYS A 277 32.61 7.17 -21.94
CA LYS A 277 32.16 5.81 -22.26
C LYS A 277 31.12 5.35 -21.26
N PHE A 278 31.33 5.67 -19.97
CA PHE A 278 30.37 5.39 -18.93
C PHE A 278 29.06 6.17 -19.15
N ALA A 279 29.14 7.49 -19.38
CA ALA A 279 27.98 8.32 -19.70
C ALA A 279 27.15 7.78 -20.86
N ARG A 280 27.81 7.40 -21.95
CA ARG A 280 27.13 6.82 -23.12
C ARG A 280 26.41 5.52 -22.78
N ARG A 281 27.08 4.59 -22.09
CA ARG A 281 26.46 3.33 -21.65
C ARG A 281 25.26 3.61 -20.74
N PHE A 282 25.38 4.58 -19.83
CA PHE A 282 24.32 4.98 -18.93
C PHE A 282 23.09 5.48 -19.67
N PHE A 283 23.24 6.45 -20.56
CA PHE A 283 22.10 6.97 -21.32
C PHE A 283 21.51 5.94 -22.30
N MET A 284 22.33 5.07 -22.89
CA MET A 284 21.80 3.95 -23.70
C MET A 284 20.95 2.97 -22.88
N ARG A 285 21.36 2.65 -21.64
CA ARG A 285 20.53 1.87 -20.71
C ARG A 285 19.28 2.62 -20.28
N LEU A 286 19.37 3.93 -20.12
CA LEU A 286 18.22 4.78 -19.79
C LEU A 286 17.17 4.80 -20.90
N LEU A 287 17.59 4.85 -22.16
CA LEU A 287 16.70 4.69 -23.31
C LEU A 287 15.95 3.36 -23.26
N TRP A 288 16.67 2.26 -23.02
CA TRP A 288 16.06 0.93 -22.87
C TRP A 288 15.03 0.92 -21.72
N LEU A 289 15.37 1.51 -20.58
CA LEU A 289 14.48 1.57 -19.41
C LEU A 289 13.20 2.35 -19.73
N MET A 290 13.31 3.51 -20.37
CA MET A 290 12.14 4.33 -20.72
C MET A 290 11.24 3.67 -21.74
N GLY A 291 11.80 3.06 -22.80
CA GLY A 291 10.99 2.32 -23.77
C GLY A 291 10.18 1.20 -23.12
N ASN A 292 10.78 0.52 -22.13
CA ASN A 292 10.12 -0.48 -21.32
C ASN A 292 9.03 0.12 -20.41
N GLN A 293 9.26 1.27 -19.77
CA GLN A 293 8.24 1.96 -18.96
C GLN A 293 7.04 2.43 -19.80
N ILE A 294 7.27 2.91 -21.02
CA ILE A 294 6.20 3.32 -21.96
C ILE A 294 5.35 2.10 -22.33
N ASN A 295 6.00 0.98 -22.70
CA ASN A 295 5.28 -0.26 -23.00
C ASN A 295 4.48 -0.78 -21.80
N ALA A 296 5.03 -0.67 -20.58
CA ALA A 296 4.32 -1.00 -19.35
C ALA A 296 3.06 -0.13 -19.15
N ALA A 297 3.15 1.17 -19.44
CA ALA A 297 2.00 2.07 -19.38
C ALA A 297 0.91 1.70 -20.41
N PHE A 298 1.29 1.30 -21.63
CA PHE A 298 0.35 0.84 -22.65
C PHE A 298 -0.35 -0.46 -22.22
N VAL A 299 0.41 -1.43 -21.71
CA VAL A 299 -0.14 -2.71 -21.24
C VAL A 299 -1.09 -2.52 -20.06
N ARG A 300 -0.76 -1.62 -19.11
CA ARG A 300 -1.67 -1.29 -18.00
C ARG A 300 -2.98 -0.68 -18.48
N TYR A 301 -2.93 0.22 -19.45
CA TYR A 301 -4.16 0.77 -20.04
C TYR A 301 -5.08 -0.32 -20.60
N VAL A 302 -4.51 -1.35 -21.26
CA VAL A 302 -5.28 -2.51 -21.72
C VAL A 302 -5.85 -3.32 -20.56
N GLY A 303 -5.08 -3.52 -19.49
CA GLY A 303 -5.57 -4.18 -18.27
C GLY A 303 -6.78 -3.48 -17.67
N LEU A 304 -6.76 -2.14 -17.64
CA LEU A 304 -7.86 -1.31 -17.16
C LEU A 304 -9.13 -1.43 -18.01
N LEU A 305 -9.01 -1.58 -19.33
CA LEU A 305 -10.18 -1.81 -20.21
C LEU A 305 -10.89 -3.13 -19.95
N GLY A 306 -10.11 -4.19 -19.68
CA GLY A 306 -10.62 -5.56 -19.59
C GLY A 306 -10.95 -6.04 -18.18
N LYS A 307 -10.71 -5.23 -17.13
CA LYS A 307 -10.78 -5.64 -15.70
C LYS A 307 -9.99 -6.92 -15.37
N HIS A 308 -8.96 -7.26 -16.16
CA HIS A 308 -8.25 -8.53 -16.03
C HIS A 308 -6.74 -8.36 -16.23
N ASN A 309 -5.98 -8.47 -15.13
CA ASN A 309 -4.52 -8.41 -15.12
C ASN A 309 -3.87 -9.52 -15.97
N LEU A 310 -4.52 -10.68 -16.08
CA LEU A 310 -4.10 -11.79 -16.96
C LEU A 310 -3.97 -11.35 -18.43
N GLN A 311 -4.92 -10.55 -18.92
CA GLN A 311 -4.90 -10.05 -20.29
C GLN A 311 -3.74 -9.09 -20.53
N ALA A 312 -3.43 -8.24 -19.55
CA ALA A 312 -2.28 -7.36 -19.60
C ALA A 312 -0.95 -8.15 -19.73
N VAL A 313 -0.81 -9.22 -18.93
CA VAL A 313 0.36 -10.11 -19.02
C VAL A 313 0.44 -10.84 -20.36
N TYR A 314 -0.69 -11.37 -20.85
CA TYR A 314 -0.79 -11.97 -22.19
C TYR A 314 -0.24 -11.00 -23.25
N GLN A 315 -0.73 -9.76 -23.26
CA GLN A 315 -0.33 -8.77 -24.28
C GLN A 315 1.12 -8.33 -24.14
N LEU A 316 1.63 -8.21 -22.91
CA LEU A 316 3.03 -7.91 -22.67
C LEU A 316 3.96 -8.95 -23.31
N ILE A 317 3.62 -10.24 -23.15
CA ILE A 317 4.40 -11.35 -23.71
C ILE A 317 4.23 -11.39 -25.23
N GLU A 318 2.98 -11.33 -25.73
CA GLU A 318 2.69 -11.39 -27.16
C GLU A 318 3.34 -10.25 -27.94
N ASN A 319 3.25 -9.01 -27.47
CA ASN A 319 3.89 -7.85 -28.12
C ASN A 319 5.41 -8.00 -28.23
N ASN A 320 6.02 -8.79 -27.34
CA ASN A 320 7.45 -9.06 -27.32
C ASN A 320 7.85 -10.40 -27.93
N LYS A 321 6.92 -11.25 -28.38
CA LYS A 321 7.23 -12.63 -28.83
C LYS A 321 8.31 -12.71 -29.92
N SER A 322 8.31 -11.78 -30.87
CA SER A 322 9.33 -11.70 -31.93
C SER A 322 10.72 -11.27 -31.44
N ARG A 323 10.79 -10.71 -30.22
CA ARG A 323 12.02 -10.29 -29.53
C ARG A 323 12.53 -11.36 -28.55
N LEU A 324 11.69 -12.32 -28.16
CA LEU A 324 12.03 -13.38 -27.21
C LEU A 324 12.75 -14.56 -27.89
N ALA A 325 13.63 -15.25 -27.16
CA ALA A 325 14.18 -16.52 -27.60
C ALA A 325 13.07 -17.56 -27.83
N LEU A 326 13.23 -18.46 -28.81
CA LEU A 326 12.25 -19.52 -29.06
C LEU A 326 12.11 -20.47 -27.87
N SER A 327 13.18 -20.64 -27.10
CA SER A 327 13.23 -21.45 -25.87
C SER A 327 12.76 -20.70 -24.63
N SER A 328 12.31 -19.45 -24.74
CA SER A 328 11.91 -18.66 -23.57
C SER A 328 10.71 -19.29 -22.86
N PRO A 329 10.77 -19.51 -21.54
CA PRO A 329 9.61 -19.99 -20.76
C PRO A 329 8.40 -19.05 -20.81
N LEU A 330 8.59 -17.77 -21.16
CA LEU A 330 7.50 -16.79 -21.28
C LEU A 330 6.42 -17.23 -22.27
N HIS A 331 6.77 -17.97 -23.32
CA HIS A 331 5.79 -18.50 -24.27
C HIS A 331 4.81 -19.49 -23.61
N GLN A 332 5.21 -20.17 -22.52
CA GLN A 332 4.36 -21.11 -21.79
C GLN A 332 3.52 -20.41 -20.73
N VAL A 333 4.04 -19.34 -20.11
CA VAL A 333 3.36 -18.59 -19.04
C VAL A 333 1.94 -18.19 -19.45
N VAL A 334 1.79 -17.74 -20.70
CA VAL A 334 0.51 -17.31 -21.27
C VAL A 334 -0.56 -18.41 -21.20
N HIS A 335 -0.17 -19.66 -21.42
CA HIS A 335 -1.07 -20.81 -21.36
C HIS A 335 -1.29 -21.29 -19.91
N LEU A 336 -0.24 -21.29 -19.08
CA LEU A 336 -0.30 -21.74 -17.70
C LEU A 336 -1.19 -20.84 -16.83
N LEU A 337 -1.25 -19.55 -17.13
CA LEU A 337 -2.11 -18.59 -16.42
C LEU A 337 -3.61 -18.82 -16.65
N GLY A 338 -3.99 -19.53 -17.72
CA GLY A 338 -5.38 -19.75 -18.10
C GLY A 338 -6.15 -20.76 -17.23
N ASN A 339 -5.47 -21.49 -16.34
CA ASN A 339 -6.10 -22.48 -15.46
C ASN A 339 -5.54 -22.39 -14.03
N THR A 340 -6.42 -22.35 -13.04
CA THR A 340 -6.07 -22.24 -11.61
C THR A 340 -5.07 -23.31 -11.15
N ASN A 341 -5.19 -24.54 -11.67
CA ASN A 341 -4.28 -25.64 -11.33
C ASN A 341 -2.86 -25.47 -11.89
N THR A 342 -2.68 -24.65 -12.93
CA THR A 342 -1.38 -24.40 -13.56
C THR A 342 -0.82 -23.01 -13.25
N LYS A 343 -1.60 -22.11 -12.63
CA LYS A 343 -1.16 -20.74 -12.28
C LYS A 343 0.13 -20.73 -11.44
N GLN A 344 0.28 -21.67 -10.50
CA GLN A 344 1.51 -21.74 -9.69
C GLN A 344 2.75 -21.97 -10.57
N LEU A 345 2.68 -22.86 -11.56
CA LEU A 345 3.79 -23.11 -12.49
C LEU A 345 4.15 -21.86 -13.30
N ALA A 346 3.14 -21.04 -13.65
CA ALA A 346 3.37 -19.77 -14.31
C ALA A 346 4.13 -18.80 -13.40
N TYR A 347 3.72 -18.67 -12.14
CA TYR A 347 4.37 -17.81 -11.16
C TYR A 347 5.80 -18.25 -10.86
N ASP A 348 6.04 -19.55 -10.73
CA ASP A 348 7.38 -20.11 -10.51
C ASP A 348 8.30 -19.85 -11.71
N ALA A 349 7.78 -20.00 -12.93
CA ALA A 349 8.51 -19.69 -14.16
C ALA A 349 8.87 -18.19 -14.24
N LEU A 350 7.93 -17.30 -13.90
CA LEU A 350 8.18 -15.86 -13.85
C LEU A 350 9.22 -15.50 -12.78
N ALA A 351 9.08 -16.02 -11.56
CA ALA A 351 10.03 -15.79 -10.46
C ALA A 351 11.44 -16.27 -10.82
N HIS A 352 11.55 -17.45 -11.43
CA HIS A 352 12.83 -17.98 -11.93
C HIS A 352 13.45 -17.06 -12.99
N LEU A 353 12.64 -16.53 -13.92
CA LEU A 353 13.11 -15.61 -14.96
C LEU A 353 13.60 -14.27 -14.43
N VAL A 354 13.07 -13.77 -13.31
CA VAL A 354 13.56 -12.53 -12.66
C VAL A 354 15.04 -12.66 -12.27
N GLY A 355 15.49 -13.83 -11.84
CA GLY A 355 16.90 -14.08 -11.51
C GLY A 355 17.75 -14.57 -12.69
N ASN A 356 17.22 -15.47 -13.51
CA ASN A 356 18.01 -16.27 -14.46
C ASN A 356 17.75 -15.93 -15.93
N GLY A 357 16.74 -15.12 -16.25
CA GLY A 357 16.40 -14.75 -17.62
C GLY A 357 17.38 -13.76 -18.24
N SER A 358 17.28 -13.58 -19.55
CA SER A 358 17.86 -12.43 -20.26
C SER A 358 17.28 -11.11 -19.74
N HIS A 359 17.92 -9.96 -20.00
CA HIS A 359 17.43 -8.67 -19.52
C HIS A 359 16.00 -8.35 -19.95
N LEU A 360 15.58 -8.79 -21.15
CA LEU A 360 14.20 -8.64 -21.62
C LEU A 360 13.25 -9.56 -20.86
N GLU A 361 13.64 -10.82 -20.63
CA GLU A 361 12.84 -11.78 -19.86
C GLU A 361 12.69 -11.36 -18.40
N ARG A 362 13.77 -10.92 -17.75
CA ARG A 362 13.74 -10.37 -16.38
C ARG A 362 12.77 -9.19 -16.28
N HIS A 363 12.81 -8.30 -17.27
CA HIS A 363 11.93 -7.13 -17.30
C HIS A 363 10.45 -7.53 -17.47
N ILE A 364 10.15 -8.39 -18.45
CA ILE A 364 8.78 -8.86 -18.69
C ILE A 364 8.28 -9.64 -17.48
N ALA A 365 9.09 -10.56 -16.94
CA ALA A 365 8.70 -11.37 -15.80
C ALA A 365 8.44 -10.55 -14.54
N SER A 366 9.30 -9.57 -14.26
CA SER A 366 9.11 -8.63 -13.15
C SER A 366 7.82 -7.82 -13.29
N LEU A 367 7.50 -7.33 -14.49
CA LEU A 367 6.27 -6.57 -14.73
C LEU A 367 5.04 -7.49 -14.71
N SER A 368 5.15 -8.72 -15.20
CA SER A 368 4.06 -9.69 -15.13
C SER A 368 3.71 -10.03 -13.67
N LEU A 369 4.70 -10.30 -12.82
CA LEU A 369 4.47 -10.56 -11.39
C LEU A 369 3.82 -9.36 -10.68
N GLU A 370 4.24 -8.14 -11.04
CA GLU A 370 3.64 -6.90 -10.54
C GLU A 370 2.14 -6.82 -10.91
N LEU A 371 1.80 -7.09 -12.17
CA LEU A 371 0.41 -7.09 -12.62
C LEU A 371 -0.42 -8.22 -11.98
N LEU A 372 0.20 -9.34 -11.61
CA LEU A 372 -0.48 -10.55 -11.11
C LEU A 372 -0.63 -10.59 -9.59
N GLN A 373 -0.34 -9.51 -8.85
CA GLN A 373 -0.37 -9.53 -7.38
C GLN A 373 -1.71 -9.97 -6.79
N GLU A 374 -2.83 -9.39 -7.26
CA GLU A 374 -4.17 -9.76 -6.82
C GLU A 374 -4.53 -11.21 -7.20
N ASP A 375 -4.19 -11.63 -8.44
CA ASP A 375 -4.37 -13.01 -8.91
C ASP A 375 -3.60 -14.02 -8.03
N MET A 376 -2.39 -13.65 -7.57
CA MET A 376 -1.58 -14.49 -6.68
C MET A 376 -2.21 -14.61 -5.28
N GLN A 377 -2.76 -13.51 -4.74
CA GLN A 377 -3.49 -13.54 -3.46
C GLN A 377 -4.74 -14.40 -3.56
N GLU A 378 -5.50 -14.29 -4.64
CA GLU A 378 -6.68 -15.11 -4.86
C GLU A 378 -6.32 -16.60 -5.06
N LEU A 379 -5.21 -16.92 -5.73
CA LEU A 379 -4.70 -18.29 -5.80
C LEU A 379 -4.34 -18.83 -4.41
N LYS A 380 -3.77 -18.01 -3.53
CA LYS A 380 -3.46 -18.39 -2.14
C LYS A 380 -4.74 -18.78 -1.39
N PHE A 381 -5.82 -18.03 -1.55
CA PHE A 381 -7.12 -18.39 -0.99
C PHE A 381 -7.64 -19.72 -1.56
N ALA A 382 -7.61 -19.90 -2.88
CA ALA A 382 -8.04 -21.15 -3.53
C ALA A 382 -7.25 -22.38 -3.04
N LYS A 383 -5.93 -22.23 -2.82
CA LYS A 383 -5.09 -23.26 -2.19
C LYS A 383 -5.45 -23.49 -0.72
N GLY A 384 -5.84 -22.45 0.01
CA GLY A 384 -6.39 -22.56 1.36
C GLY A 384 -7.65 -23.45 1.38
N LEU A 385 -8.53 -23.32 0.39
CA LEU A 385 -9.71 -24.20 0.28
C LEU A 385 -9.35 -25.66 0.01
N GLN A 386 -8.32 -25.90 -0.81
CA GLN A 386 -7.77 -27.25 -0.99
C GLN A 386 -7.21 -27.79 0.32
N HIS A 387 -6.47 -26.97 1.07
CA HIS A 387 -5.91 -27.36 2.38
C HIS A 387 -7.00 -27.70 3.41
N ILE A 388 -8.11 -26.95 3.44
CA ILE A 388 -9.29 -27.30 4.26
C ILE A 388 -9.82 -28.69 3.87
N TYR A 389 -9.95 -28.96 2.56
CA TYR A 389 -10.38 -30.27 2.10
C TYR A 389 -9.46 -31.40 2.57
N GLU A 390 -8.15 -31.26 2.35
CA GLU A 390 -7.13 -32.24 2.75
C GLU A 390 -7.15 -32.46 4.27
N THR A 391 -7.23 -31.37 5.05
CA THR A 391 -7.28 -31.42 6.53
C THR A 391 -8.45 -32.24 7.06
N VAL A 392 -9.57 -32.31 6.36
CA VAL A 392 -10.72 -33.14 6.79
C VAL A 392 -10.67 -34.52 6.13
N ALA A 393 -10.47 -34.56 4.82
CA ALA A 393 -10.55 -35.78 4.03
C ALA A 393 -9.45 -36.78 4.38
N GLU A 394 -8.25 -36.30 4.69
CA GLU A 394 -7.05 -37.12 4.96
C GLU A 394 -6.80 -37.37 6.44
N GLN A 395 -7.56 -36.73 7.34
CA GLN A 395 -7.38 -36.93 8.78
C GLN A 395 -7.77 -38.33 9.24
N GLU A 396 -6.89 -38.96 10.03
CA GLU A 396 -7.07 -40.29 10.60
C GLU A 396 -7.85 -40.29 11.92
N ASP A 397 -8.06 -39.12 12.54
CA ASP A 397 -8.81 -39.00 13.79
C ASP A 397 -10.28 -39.41 13.59
N GLU A 398 -10.77 -40.33 14.43
CA GLU A 398 -12.14 -40.81 14.41
C GLU A 398 -13.11 -39.87 15.15
N GLU A 399 -12.60 -38.96 15.99
CA GLU A 399 -13.42 -38.01 16.75
C GLU A 399 -13.76 -36.78 15.91
N SER A 400 -15.02 -36.69 15.50
CA SER A 400 -15.51 -35.58 14.65
C SER A 400 -15.31 -34.19 15.25
N GLU A 401 -15.23 -34.04 16.58
CA GLU A 401 -14.96 -32.73 17.20
C GLU A 401 -13.56 -32.21 16.89
N ASN A 402 -12.54 -33.06 16.99
CA ASN A 402 -11.16 -32.70 16.68
C ASN A 402 -11.02 -32.34 15.20
N VAL A 403 -11.68 -33.11 14.32
CA VAL A 403 -11.73 -32.82 12.88
C VAL A 403 -12.40 -31.47 12.61
N ARG A 404 -13.49 -31.12 13.32
CA ARG A 404 -14.13 -29.80 13.20
C ARG A 404 -13.23 -28.66 13.65
N LYS A 405 -12.50 -28.82 14.76
CA LYS A 405 -11.53 -27.82 15.26
C LYS A 405 -10.38 -27.63 14.28
N ALA A 406 -9.83 -28.71 13.73
CA ALA A 406 -8.79 -28.65 12.69
C ALA A 406 -9.32 -27.94 11.42
N CYS A 407 -10.53 -28.27 10.98
CA CYS A 407 -11.19 -27.62 9.85
C CYS A 407 -11.41 -26.11 10.07
N ALA A 408 -11.87 -25.73 11.27
CA ALA A 408 -12.05 -24.33 11.65
C ALA A 408 -10.71 -23.58 11.61
N GLN A 409 -9.64 -24.18 12.12
CA GLN A 409 -8.31 -23.57 12.09
C GLN A 409 -7.76 -23.42 10.66
N ALA A 410 -7.90 -24.44 9.82
CA ALA A 410 -7.53 -24.35 8.40
C ALA A 410 -8.34 -23.28 7.66
N THR A 411 -9.62 -23.12 8.02
CA THR A 411 -10.46 -22.03 7.48
C THR A 411 -9.98 -20.67 7.96
N LYS A 412 -9.63 -20.49 9.25
CA LYS A 412 -9.07 -19.22 9.74
C LYS A 412 -7.84 -18.81 8.93
N GLN A 413 -6.92 -19.76 8.72
CA GLN A 413 -5.70 -19.56 7.93
C GLN A 413 -5.98 -19.17 6.47
N ALA A 414 -6.99 -19.77 5.84
CA ALA A 414 -7.39 -19.40 4.49
C ALA A 414 -7.85 -17.93 4.40
N PHE A 415 -8.52 -17.43 5.45
CA PHE A 415 -9.04 -16.06 5.53
C PHE A 415 -8.03 -15.03 6.09
N ASP A 416 -6.82 -15.41 6.50
CA ASP A 416 -5.82 -14.48 7.08
C ASP A 416 -5.38 -13.35 6.13
N HIS A 417 -5.53 -13.56 4.82
CA HIS A 417 -5.15 -12.60 3.79
C HIS A 417 -6.33 -12.21 2.88
N VAL A 418 -7.55 -12.43 3.35
CA VAL A 418 -8.77 -12.05 2.65
C VAL A 418 -9.46 -10.98 3.46
N GLU A 419 -9.84 -9.88 2.80
CA GLU A 419 -10.60 -8.83 3.45
C GLU A 419 -12.04 -9.31 3.69
N TYR A 420 -12.49 -9.22 4.93
CA TYR A 420 -13.86 -9.51 5.33
C TYR A 420 -14.27 -8.57 6.46
N HIS A 421 -15.56 -8.36 6.62
CA HIS A 421 -16.10 -7.50 7.68
C HIS A 421 -17.24 -8.18 8.43
N ILE A 422 -17.23 -8.07 9.75
CA ILE A 422 -18.25 -8.63 10.65
C ILE A 422 -18.81 -7.50 11.51
N GLU A 423 -20.11 -7.23 11.41
CA GLU A 423 -20.83 -6.28 12.27
C GLU A 423 -21.76 -7.02 13.25
N GLY A 424 -21.98 -6.43 14.44
CA GLY A 424 -22.94 -6.95 15.41
C GLY A 424 -22.39 -8.01 16.37
N GLN A 425 -21.07 -8.09 16.58
CA GLN A 425 -20.46 -9.07 17.49
C GLN A 425 -21.00 -8.98 18.93
N GLU A 426 -21.41 -7.79 19.36
CA GLU A 426 -22.06 -7.53 20.64
C GLU A 426 -23.40 -8.25 20.80
N ASN A 427 -24.05 -8.67 19.71
CA ASN A 427 -25.31 -9.43 19.74
C ASN A 427 -25.08 -10.93 20.02
N LEU A 428 -23.84 -11.42 20.03
CA LEU A 428 -23.55 -12.82 20.31
C LEU A 428 -23.88 -13.16 21.77
N PRO A 429 -24.71 -14.18 22.02
CA PRO A 429 -25.02 -14.63 23.38
C PRO A 429 -23.75 -14.95 24.21
N GLU A 430 -23.84 -14.78 25.53
CA GLU A 430 -22.74 -15.18 26.43
C GLU A 430 -22.59 -16.69 26.55
N LYS A 431 -23.70 -17.43 26.44
CA LYS A 431 -23.74 -18.89 26.58
C LYS A 431 -24.01 -19.56 25.24
N SER A 432 -23.36 -20.70 25.04
CA SER A 432 -23.61 -21.60 23.92
C SER A 432 -24.95 -22.34 24.07
N GLY A 433 -25.31 -23.17 23.09
CA GLY A 433 -26.63 -23.82 23.01
C GLY A 433 -27.66 -22.99 22.23
N CYS A 434 -27.19 -22.14 21.32
CA CYS A 434 -28.03 -21.30 20.47
C CYS A 434 -28.19 -21.89 19.06
N ILE A 435 -29.22 -21.43 18.34
CA ILE A 435 -29.45 -21.76 16.93
C ILE A 435 -29.07 -20.55 16.08
N PHE A 436 -28.02 -20.68 15.29
CA PHE A 436 -27.59 -19.69 14.31
C PHE A 436 -28.26 -19.99 12.97
N ILE A 437 -29.12 -19.07 12.51
CA ILE A 437 -29.74 -19.15 11.18
C ILE A 437 -29.04 -18.19 10.24
N TYR A 438 -28.86 -18.60 8.98
CA TYR A 438 -28.14 -17.80 8.00
C TYR A 438 -28.68 -18.01 6.59
N ASN A 439 -28.48 -17.04 5.71
CA ASN A 439 -28.76 -17.22 4.30
C ASN A 439 -27.65 -17.99 3.59
N HIS A 440 -28.00 -18.95 2.73
CA HIS A 440 -27.04 -19.83 2.09
C HIS A 440 -26.72 -19.35 0.68
N LEU A 441 -25.44 -19.07 0.42
CA LEU A 441 -24.99 -18.48 -0.84
C LEU A 441 -24.32 -19.53 -1.74
N TYR A 442 -24.34 -19.28 -3.05
CA TYR A 442 -23.50 -20.02 -3.99
C TYR A 442 -22.02 -19.72 -3.71
N ASN A 443 -21.14 -20.58 -4.23
CA ASN A 443 -19.75 -20.22 -4.40
C ASN A 443 -19.48 -19.90 -5.86
N HIS A 444 -18.61 -18.92 -6.10
CA HIS A 444 -18.10 -18.69 -7.44
C HIS A 444 -17.36 -19.94 -7.96
N SER A 445 -17.55 -20.26 -9.25
CA SER A 445 -16.98 -21.46 -9.87
C SER A 445 -15.44 -21.52 -9.81
N TYR A 446 -14.79 -20.36 -9.74
CA TYR A 446 -13.34 -20.21 -9.55
C TYR A 446 -12.81 -20.91 -8.28
N TYR A 447 -13.63 -20.99 -7.22
CA TYR A 447 -13.29 -21.65 -5.96
C TYR A 447 -13.72 -23.12 -5.90
N THR A 448 -14.12 -23.70 -7.04
CA THR A 448 -14.44 -25.12 -7.14
C THR A 448 -13.16 -25.92 -7.22
N LEU A 449 -12.98 -26.86 -6.29
CA LEU A 449 -11.85 -27.78 -6.28
C LEU A 449 -11.98 -28.84 -7.40
N ASN A 450 -10.91 -29.59 -7.60
CA ASN A 450 -10.89 -30.72 -8.52
C ASN A 450 -12.02 -31.71 -8.21
N ASN A 451 -12.45 -32.48 -9.23
CA ASN A 451 -13.64 -33.34 -9.17
C ASN A 451 -14.96 -32.59 -8.87
N LYS A 452 -15.02 -31.28 -9.13
CA LYS A 452 -16.18 -30.40 -8.91
C LYS A 452 -16.62 -30.33 -7.43
N PHE A 453 -15.68 -30.55 -6.51
CA PHE A 453 -15.96 -30.43 -5.08
C PHE A 453 -16.01 -28.95 -4.66
N GLN A 454 -17.00 -28.57 -3.85
CA GLN A 454 -17.13 -27.20 -3.33
C GLN A 454 -17.19 -27.20 -1.80
N ILE A 455 -16.29 -26.44 -1.17
CA ILE A 455 -16.34 -26.12 0.26
C ILE A 455 -17.41 -25.06 0.46
N THR A 456 -18.43 -25.29 1.28
CA THR A 456 -19.47 -24.26 1.54
C THR A 456 -18.87 -23.08 2.32
N LEU A 457 -18.56 -21.97 1.66
CA LEU A 457 -17.73 -20.89 2.22
C LEU A 457 -18.40 -20.16 3.39
N ASP A 458 -19.65 -19.75 3.20
CA ASP A 458 -20.49 -19.10 4.22
C ASP A 458 -20.48 -19.86 5.55
N SER A 459 -20.68 -21.14 5.39
CA SER A 459 -20.81 -22.19 6.35
C SER A 459 -19.57 -22.40 7.21
N HIS A 460 -18.42 -22.52 6.56
CA HIS A 460 -17.12 -22.68 7.20
C HIS A 460 -16.68 -21.36 7.84
N PHE A 461 -17.00 -20.22 7.22
CA PHE A 461 -16.76 -18.90 7.78
C PHE A 461 -17.50 -18.70 9.12
N ILE A 462 -18.80 -19.03 9.19
CA ILE A 462 -19.56 -18.94 10.45
C ILE A 462 -18.93 -19.83 11.54
N SER A 463 -18.65 -21.09 11.21
CA SER A 463 -18.06 -22.02 12.18
C SER A 463 -16.70 -21.56 12.68
N SER A 464 -15.85 -21.00 11.82
CA SER A 464 -14.49 -20.60 12.17
C SER A 464 -14.38 -19.18 12.76
N LYS A 465 -14.90 -18.16 12.07
CA LYS A 465 -14.73 -16.73 12.40
C LYS A 465 -15.78 -16.17 13.37
N ILE A 466 -16.85 -16.91 13.65
CA ILE A 466 -17.90 -16.48 14.58
C ILE A 466 -17.96 -17.44 15.78
N LEU A 467 -18.22 -18.72 15.53
CA LEU A 467 -18.48 -19.67 16.62
C LEU A 467 -17.21 -20.08 17.35
N ASP A 468 -16.20 -20.56 16.63
CA ASP A 468 -14.95 -21.02 17.25
C ASP A 468 -14.21 -19.86 17.95
N ASP A 469 -14.18 -18.66 17.36
CA ASP A 469 -13.59 -17.48 18.00
C ASP A 469 -14.31 -17.07 19.30
N ARG A 470 -15.64 -17.13 19.34
CA ARG A 470 -16.43 -16.72 20.52
C ARG A 470 -16.54 -17.80 21.58
N TYR A 471 -16.75 -19.05 21.19
CA TYR A 471 -17.14 -20.15 22.08
C TYR A 471 -16.11 -21.28 22.15
N GLN A 472 -15.03 -21.24 21.36
CA GLN A 472 -14.03 -22.33 21.23
C GLN A 472 -14.67 -23.68 20.81
N ASP A 473 -15.81 -23.58 20.12
CA ASP A 473 -16.56 -24.69 19.52
C ASP A 473 -17.06 -24.23 18.13
N PRO A 474 -16.61 -24.86 17.03
CA PRO A 474 -17.06 -24.55 15.67
C PRO A 474 -18.56 -24.80 15.41
N GLY A 475 -19.24 -25.46 16.36
CA GLY A 475 -20.66 -25.77 16.28
C GLY A 475 -20.99 -26.93 15.35
N ILE A 476 -22.28 -27.24 15.26
CA ILE A 476 -22.79 -28.40 14.52
C ILE A 476 -23.75 -27.94 13.42
N ARG A 477 -23.47 -28.36 12.20
CA ARG A 477 -24.15 -27.87 11.00
C ARG A 477 -25.15 -28.90 10.49
N THR A 478 -26.13 -28.44 9.73
CA THR A 478 -26.95 -29.31 8.87
C THR A 478 -26.37 -29.38 7.48
N VAL A 479 -26.21 -30.59 6.94
CA VAL A 479 -25.64 -30.83 5.60
C VAL A 479 -26.60 -31.61 4.73
N ARG A 480 -26.69 -31.24 3.45
CA ARG A 480 -27.45 -31.96 2.45
C ARG A 480 -26.87 -33.37 2.24
N ILE A 481 -27.74 -34.37 2.18
CA ILE A 481 -27.36 -35.70 1.67
C ILE A 481 -27.00 -35.58 0.19
N GLY A 482 -25.76 -35.94 -0.15
CA GLY A 482 -25.21 -35.92 -1.51
C GLY A 482 -25.96 -36.87 -2.45
N ARG A 483 -25.85 -36.65 -3.77
CA ARG A 483 -26.27 -37.64 -4.78
C ARG A 483 -25.22 -38.75 -4.87
N GLY A 484 -25.58 -39.95 -5.31
CA GLY A 484 -24.66 -41.09 -5.42
C GLY A 484 -23.32 -40.83 -6.18
N GLN A 485 -23.27 -39.83 -7.07
CA GLN A 485 -22.02 -39.40 -7.75
C GLN A 485 -21.14 -38.44 -6.92
N GLU A 486 -21.65 -37.92 -5.81
CA GLU A 486 -21.01 -36.93 -4.91
C GLU A 486 -20.39 -37.60 -3.68
N TYR A 487 -19.77 -38.78 -3.85
CA TYR A 487 -19.19 -39.55 -2.74
C TYR A 487 -18.19 -38.74 -1.90
N GLY A 488 -17.38 -37.90 -2.54
CA GLY A 488 -16.44 -37.01 -1.86
C GLY A 488 -17.12 -36.00 -0.93
N HIS A 489 -18.26 -35.44 -1.34
CA HIS A 489 -19.07 -34.52 -0.52
C HIS A 489 -19.58 -35.22 0.74
N GLN A 490 -20.18 -36.40 0.57
CA GLN A 490 -20.78 -37.10 1.70
C GLN A 490 -19.73 -37.55 2.72
N ASN A 491 -18.60 -38.09 2.26
CA ASN A 491 -17.52 -38.51 3.15
C ASN A 491 -16.91 -37.35 3.94
N TYR A 492 -16.64 -36.22 3.27
CA TYR A 492 -16.07 -35.04 3.89
C TYR A 492 -16.94 -34.56 5.07
N TYR A 493 -18.24 -34.37 4.86
CA TYR A 493 -19.12 -33.88 5.91
C TYR A 493 -19.49 -34.93 6.97
N ASN A 494 -19.43 -36.23 6.63
CA ASN A 494 -19.59 -37.29 7.61
C ASN A 494 -18.44 -37.29 8.62
N LYS A 495 -17.18 -37.06 8.19
CA LYS A 495 -16.03 -36.93 9.12
C LYS A 495 -16.20 -35.78 10.11
N LEU A 496 -16.82 -34.68 9.67
CA LEU A 496 -17.15 -33.53 10.52
C LEU A 496 -18.30 -33.80 11.50
N GLY A 497 -18.99 -34.95 11.41
CA GLY A 497 -20.05 -35.33 12.34
C GLY A 497 -21.29 -34.44 12.28
N TYR A 498 -21.56 -33.82 11.13
CA TYR A 498 -22.71 -32.95 10.93
C TYR A 498 -24.03 -33.71 10.72
N ILE A 499 -25.16 -33.00 10.85
CA ILE A 499 -26.49 -33.60 10.77
C ILE A 499 -26.97 -33.64 9.32
N ASN A 500 -27.17 -34.84 8.77
CA ASN A 500 -27.63 -35.04 7.40
C ASN A 500 -29.12 -34.71 7.22
N VAL A 501 -29.46 -33.95 6.18
CA VAL A 501 -30.84 -33.54 5.82
C VAL A 501 -31.13 -33.67 4.33
N TYR A 502 -32.41 -33.90 3.98
CA TYR A 502 -32.85 -33.94 2.57
C TYR A 502 -33.20 -32.54 2.04
N THR A 503 -32.71 -32.22 0.85
CA THR A 503 -33.10 -31.02 0.08
C THR A 503 -33.58 -31.41 -1.32
N LYS A 504 -34.02 -30.43 -2.14
CA LYS A 504 -34.42 -30.67 -3.54
C LYS A 504 -33.29 -31.25 -4.39
N GLU A 505 -32.05 -31.07 -3.96
CA GLU A 505 -30.85 -31.49 -4.68
C GLU A 505 -30.35 -32.88 -4.24
N SER A 506 -30.86 -33.44 -3.14
CA SER A 506 -30.51 -34.79 -2.67
C SER A 506 -30.93 -35.90 -3.63
N GLU A 507 -30.35 -37.09 -3.45
CA GLU A 507 -30.80 -38.30 -4.16
C GLU A 507 -32.29 -38.59 -3.88
N VAL A 508 -33.00 -39.06 -4.90
CA VAL A 508 -34.43 -39.33 -4.79
C VAL A 508 -34.63 -40.65 -4.06
N VAL A 509 -35.00 -40.56 -2.78
CA VAL A 509 -35.33 -41.72 -1.92
C VAL A 509 -36.83 -41.76 -1.63
N ASP A 510 -37.32 -42.93 -1.25
CA ASP A 510 -38.71 -43.19 -0.88
C ASP A 510 -39.22 -42.31 0.28
N GLY A 511 -40.55 -42.24 0.43
CA GLY A 511 -41.19 -41.39 1.43
C GLY A 511 -40.92 -41.80 2.89
N ASN A 512 -40.60 -43.06 3.13
CA ASN A 512 -40.32 -43.59 4.48
C ASN A 512 -38.94 -43.14 4.98
N SER A 513 -37.90 -43.22 4.14
CA SER A 513 -36.55 -42.77 4.47
C SER A 513 -36.48 -41.27 4.78
N LYS A 514 -37.32 -40.46 4.12
CA LYS A 514 -37.46 -39.02 4.41
C LYS A 514 -38.06 -38.74 5.80
N LYS A 515 -39.05 -39.52 6.23
CA LYS A 515 -39.66 -39.38 7.57
C LYS A 515 -38.69 -39.78 8.67
N GLU A 516 -37.96 -40.88 8.46
CA GLU A 516 -36.97 -41.39 9.40
C GLU A 516 -35.82 -40.40 9.61
N THR A 517 -35.24 -39.89 8.52
CA THR A 517 -34.15 -38.88 8.60
C THR A 517 -34.61 -37.59 9.27
N ARG A 518 -35.87 -37.16 9.04
CA ARG A 518 -36.43 -35.99 9.73
C ARG A 518 -36.58 -36.21 11.23
N SER A 519 -36.95 -37.42 11.65
CA SER A 519 -37.00 -37.80 13.07
C SER A 519 -35.60 -37.77 13.70
N ILE A 520 -34.60 -38.32 13.00
CA ILE A 520 -33.20 -38.30 13.42
C ILE A 520 -32.70 -36.86 13.57
N PHE A 521 -32.99 -35.98 12.62
CA PHE A 521 -32.63 -34.55 12.71
C PHE A 521 -33.11 -33.91 14.02
N TYR A 522 -34.41 -34.00 14.35
CA TYR A 522 -34.93 -33.38 15.57
C TYR A 522 -34.35 -33.99 16.84
N LYS A 523 -34.19 -35.31 16.88
CA LYS A 523 -33.62 -36.02 18.04
C LYS A 523 -32.17 -35.60 18.29
N THR A 524 -31.35 -35.61 17.24
CA THR A 524 -29.91 -35.30 17.32
C THR A 524 -29.68 -33.81 17.59
N ALA A 525 -30.39 -32.92 16.89
CA ALA A 525 -30.28 -31.48 17.09
C ALA A 525 -30.68 -31.06 18.51
N SER A 526 -31.79 -31.62 19.04
CA SER A 526 -32.22 -31.34 20.42
C SER A 526 -31.24 -31.88 21.46
N LYS A 527 -30.55 -33.00 21.16
CA LYS A 527 -29.49 -33.53 22.02
C LYS A 527 -28.33 -32.56 22.11
N TYR A 528 -27.81 -32.09 20.97
CA TYR A 528 -26.69 -31.17 20.92
C TYR A 528 -26.98 -29.83 21.60
N LEU A 529 -28.19 -29.28 21.43
CA LEU A 529 -28.59 -28.06 22.14
C LEU A 529 -28.59 -28.25 23.66
N ARG A 530 -29.06 -29.40 24.18
CA ARG A 530 -29.02 -29.72 25.62
C ARG A 530 -27.61 -29.91 26.15
N GLU A 531 -26.69 -30.39 25.31
CA GLU A 531 -25.27 -30.53 25.63
C GLU A 531 -24.52 -29.19 25.52
N GLY A 532 -25.21 -28.11 25.11
CA GLY A 532 -24.63 -26.76 25.02
C GLY A 532 -23.93 -26.47 23.69
N HIS A 533 -24.06 -27.33 22.67
CA HIS A 533 -23.50 -27.05 21.34
C HIS A 533 -24.37 -26.08 20.55
N ASN A 534 -23.71 -25.18 19.82
CA ASN A 534 -24.38 -24.27 18.90
C ASN A 534 -24.74 -24.99 17.59
N LEU A 535 -25.93 -24.73 17.05
CA LEU A 535 -26.37 -25.28 15.76
C LEU A 535 -26.32 -24.22 14.66
N VAL A 536 -25.80 -24.55 13.48
CA VAL A 536 -25.78 -23.66 12.31
C VAL A 536 -26.66 -24.24 11.21
N ILE A 537 -27.76 -23.55 10.89
CA ILE A 537 -28.82 -24.07 10.02
C ILE A 537 -29.28 -23.01 9.03
N SER A 538 -29.21 -23.29 7.73
CA SER A 538 -29.86 -22.45 6.73
C SER A 538 -31.35 -22.81 6.62
N PRO A 539 -32.29 -21.89 6.91
CA PRO A 539 -33.71 -22.13 6.73
C PRO A 539 -34.10 -22.30 5.24
N GLU A 540 -33.36 -21.72 4.30
CA GLU A 540 -33.56 -21.92 2.85
C GLU A 540 -33.25 -23.37 2.45
N GLY A 541 -32.11 -23.87 2.94
CA GLY A 541 -31.58 -25.20 2.64
C GLY A 541 -31.34 -25.46 1.15
N THR A 542 -31.22 -24.41 0.35
CA THR A 542 -30.74 -24.34 -1.04
C THR A 542 -29.94 -23.04 -1.14
N SER A 543 -28.87 -23.03 -1.93
CA SER A 543 -28.04 -21.83 -2.15
C SER A 543 -28.67 -20.87 -3.16
N TYR A 544 -28.42 -19.58 -3.00
CA TYR A 544 -28.85 -18.51 -3.91
C TYR A 544 -27.71 -17.51 -4.17
N SER A 545 -27.84 -16.63 -5.16
CA SER A 545 -26.94 -15.47 -5.23
C SER A 545 -27.28 -14.49 -4.09
N THR A 546 -26.35 -13.58 -3.77
CA THR A 546 -26.62 -12.54 -2.76
C THR A 546 -27.88 -11.72 -3.10
N GLU A 547 -28.13 -11.46 -4.38
CA GLU A 547 -29.28 -10.69 -4.86
C GLU A 547 -30.60 -11.45 -4.83
N GLU A 548 -30.55 -12.77 -4.95
CA GLU A 548 -31.73 -13.65 -4.97
C GLU A 548 -32.10 -14.17 -3.57
N SER A 549 -31.19 -14.02 -2.61
CA SER A 549 -31.35 -14.48 -1.24
C SER A 549 -32.20 -13.51 -0.39
N PRO A 550 -33.02 -14.01 0.56
CA PRO A 550 -33.29 -15.42 0.81
C PRO A 550 -34.37 -15.98 -0.13
N GLY A 551 -34.19 -17.23 -0.53
CA GLY A 551 -35.24 -18.09 -1.05
C GLY A 551 -36.25 -18.53 0.03
N PRO A 552 -37.15 -19.47 -0.31
CA PRO A 552 -38.22 -19.89 0.59
C PRO A 552 -37.71 -20.56 1.88
N PHE A 553 -38.10 -20.03 3.05
CA PHE A 553 -37.74 -20.60 4.34
C PHE A 553 -38.53 -21.87 4.66
N LYS A 554 -37.84 -22.88 5.15
CA LYS A 554 -38.42 -24.12 5.68
C LYS A 554 -38.72 -23.95 7.17
N MET A 555 -39.85 -24.50 7.62
CA MET A 555 -40.26 -24.47 9.03
C MET A 555 -39.41 -25.34 9.97
N GLY A 556 -38.43 -26.10 9.44
CA GLY A 556 -37.74 -27.16 10.17
C GLY A 556 -37.04 -26.67 11.44
N VAL A 557 -36.22 -25.63 11.30
CA VAL A 557 -35.44 -25.01 12.38
C VAL A 557 -36.33 -24.33 13.42
N PHE A 558 -37.40 -23.66 12.99
CA PHE A 558 -38.31 -22.99 13.90
C PHE A 558 -39.15 -24.00 14.70
N LYS A 559 -39.55 -25.12 14.10
CA LYS A 559 -40.16 -26.24 14.83
C LYS A 559 -39.22 -26.86 15.86
N LEU A 560 -37.92 -26.88 15.58
CA LEU A 560 -36.91 -27.37 16.53
C LEU A 560 -36.81 -26.41 17.72
N ALA A 561 -36.70 -25.10 17.49
CA ALA A 561 -36.66 -24.10 18.55
C ALA A 561 -37.91 -24.16 19.45
N MET A 562 -39.09 -24.29 18.84
CA MET A 562 -40.38 -24.40 19.54
C MET A 562 -40.51 -25.64 20.44
N ALA A 563 -39.81 -26.72 20.12
CA ALA A 563 -39.89 -28.01 20.82
C ALA A 563 -38.71 -28.28 21.75
N ALA A 564 -37.67 -27.46 21.72
CA ALA A 564 -36.47 -27.64 22.53
C ALA A 564 -36.68 -27.10 23.96
N GLU A 565 -36.19 -27.85 24.95
CA GLU A 565 -36.22 -27.48 26.36
C GLU A 565 -34.79 -27.54 26.95
N PRO A 566 -34.25 -26.43 27.50
CA PRO A 566 -34.82 -25.07 27.50
C PRO A 566 -34.89 -24.47 26.08
N GLU A 567 -35.78 -23.50 25.88
CA GLU A 567 -35.94 -22.83 24.58
C GLU A 567 -34.63 -22.09 24.19
N PRO A 568 -34.01 -22.42 23.04
CA PRO A 568 -32.77 -21.80 22.60
C PRO A 568 -33.02 -20.41 21.98
N TYR A 569 -32.03 -19.53 22.08
CA TYR A 569 -32.02 -18.30 21.28
C TYR A 569 -31.78 -18.62 19.80
N ILE A 570 -32.51 -17.93 18.93
CA ILE A 570 -32.25 -17.89 17.49
C ILE A 570 -31.42 -16.63 17.21
N VAL A 571 -30.22 -16.82 16.64
CA VAL A 571 -29.28 -15.76 16.25
C VAL A 571 -29.25 -15.66 14.72
N PRO A 572 -29.78 -14.58 14.11
CA PRO A 572 -29.77 -14.45 12.66
C PRO A 572 -28.44 -13.86 12.15
N LEU A 573 -27.86 -14.49 11.13
CA LEU A 573 -26.60 -14.12 10.49
C LEU A 573 -26.80 -13.82 9.01
N VAL A 574 -26.64 -12.56 8.62
CA VAL A 574 -26.85 -12.14 7.23
C VAL A 574 -25.51 -12.05 6.52
N LEU A 575 -25.35 -12.82 5.46
CA LEU A 575 -24.13 -12.87 4.64
C LEU A 575 -24.36 -12.22 3.28
N ALA A 576 -23.32 -11.53 2.79
CA ALA A 576 -23.30 -10.93 1.46
C ALA A 576 -21.96 -11.17 0.75
N ASN A 577 -22.02 -11.33 -0.57
CA ASN A 577 -20.91 -11.47 -1.51
C ASN A 577 -20.06 -12.75 -1.40
N PHE A 578 -20.44 -13.75 -0.59
CA PHE A 578 -19.72 -15.05 -0.55
C PHE A 578 -19.85 -15.85 -1.87
N ASP A 579 -20.77 -15.44 -2.75
CA ASP A 579 -20.98 -15.93 -4.12
C ASP A 579 -20.11 -15.24 -5.17
N ARG A 580 -19.36 -14.22 -4.78
CA ARG A 580 -18.45 -13.46 -5.66
C ARG A 580 -17.01 -13.90 -5.46
N ARG A 581 -16.14 -13.48 -6.39
CA ARG A 581 -14.69 -13.57 -6.19
C ARG A 581 -14.24 -12.46 -5.24
N ILE A 582 -13.13 -12.69 -4.56
CA ILE A 582 -12.51 -11.73 -3.63
C ILE A 582 -12.32 -10.34 -4.27
N PRO A 583 -11.80 -10.20 -5.51
CA PRO A 583 -11.64 -8.88 -6.12
C PRO A 583 -12.96 -8.18 -6.48
N ASP A 584 -14.08 -8.92 -6.53
CA ASP A 584 -15.37 -8.45 -7.04
C ASP A 584 -16.38 -8.12 -5.92
N GLY A 585 -16.01 -8.31 -4.65
CA GLY A 585 -16.87 -7.96 -3.51
C GLY A 585 -16.27 -8.26 -2.14
N LEU A 586 -16.59 -7.41 -1.17
CA LEU A 586 -16.23 -7.60 0.24
C LEU A 586 -17.10 -8.70 0.85
N PHE A 587 -16.48 -9.74 1.41
CA PHE A 587 -17.19 -10.74 2.21
C PHE A 587 -17.70 -10.10 3.51
N TYR A 588 -19.01 -10.04 3.65
CA TYR A 588 -19.65 -9.28 4.72
C TYR A 588 -20.60 -10.17 5.52
N CYS A 589 -20.56 -10.03 6.84
CA CYS A 589 -21.46 -10.70 7.77
C CYS A 589 -22.05 -9.70 8.78
N LYS A 590 -23.38 -9.72 8.95
CA LYS A 590 -24.09 -8.96 10.00
C LYS A 590 -24.76 -9.94 10.96
N ILE A 591 -24.40 -9.83 12.24
CA ILE A 591 -24.98 -10.59 13.34
C ILE A 591 -26.13 -9.76 13.92
N LEU A 592 -27.36 -10.24 13.79
CA LEU A 592 -28.55 -9.55 14.27
C LEU A 592 -28.88 -9.92 15.72
N PRO A 593 -29.65 -9.07 16.44
CA PRO A 593 -30.06 -9.35 17.81
C PRO A 593 -30.76 -10.72 17.95
N PRO A 594 -30.38 -11.53 18.96
CA PRO A 594 -30.99 -12.83 19.19
C PRO A 594 -32.43 -12.68 19.69
N PHE A 595 -33.27 -13.68 19.43
CA PHE A 595 -34.64 -13.71 19.93
C PHE A 595 -35.07 -15.13 20.31
N LYS A 596 -36.05 -15.24 21.22
CA LYS A 596 -36.77 -16.50 21.43
C LYS A 596 -37.97 -16.58 20.51
N LEU A 597 -38.27 -17.77 20.00
CA LEU A 597 -39.37 -17.93 19.06
C LEU A 597 -40.72 -17.66 19.75
N SER A 598 -40.86 -18.04 21.02
CA SER A 598 -42.02 -17.75 21.87
C SER A 598 -42.34 -16.27 22.00
N GLU A 599 -41.35 -15.38 21.92
CA GLU A 599 -41.54 -13.92 21.98
C GLU A 599 -42.07 -13.33 20.67
N ARG A 600 -41.98 -14.08 19.56
CA ARG A 600 -42.36 -13.64 18.21
C ARG A 600 -43.65 -14.28 17.71
N LEU A 601 -44.17 -15.29 18.40
CA LEU A 601 -45.40 -15.99 18.04
C LEU A 601 -46.58 -15.52 18.90
N PRO A 602 -47.69 -15.06 18.28
CA PRO A 602 -48.93 -14.75 19.00
C PRO A 602 -49.50 -15.94 19.80
N THR A 603 -49.34 -17.15 19.26
CA THR A 603 -49.89 -18.41 19.78
C THR A 603 -48.97 -19.56 19.39
N ASN A 604 -48.84 -20.56 20.25
CA ASN A 604 -47.94 -21.71 20.02
C ASN A 604 -48.61 -22.79 19.16
N ASP A 605 -49.01 -22.45 17.93
CA ASP A 605 -49.67 -23.35 16.99
C ASP A 605 -49.03 -23.32 15.58
N PRO A 606 -49.26 -24.37 14.74
CA PRO A 606 -48.63 -24.47 13.42
C PRO A 606 -48.98 -23.36 12.43
N GLU A 607 -50.16 -22.74 12.56
CA GLU A 607 -50.66 -21.72 11.63
C GLU A 607 -50.00 -20.36 11.92
N SER A 608 -49.89 -20.03 13.21
CA SER A 608 -49.10 -18.91 13.72
C SER A 608 -47.63 -19.01 13.31
N LEU A 609 -47.04 -20.20 13.44
CA LEU A 609 -45.66 -20.46 13.00
C LEU A 609 -45.48 -20.29 11.49
N SER A 610 -46.40 -20.80 10.67
CA SER A 610 -46.36 -20.67 9.21
C SER A 610 -46.40 -19.20 8.79
N SER A 611 -47.27 -18.42 9.43
CA SER A 611 -47.41 -16.98 9.19
C SER A 611 -46.16 -16.21 9.59
N PHE A 612 -45.58 -16.53 10.75
CA PHE A 612 -44.31 -15.96 11.20
C PHE A 612 -43.18 -16.25 10.21
N VAL A 613 -42.99 -17.51 9.79
CA VAL A 613 -41.88 -17.88 8.87
C VAL A 613 -41.99 -17.13 7.55
N LYS A 614 -43.20 -17.00 7.01
CA LYS A 614 -43.43 -16.25 5.76
C LYS A 614 -43.14 -14.76 5.92
N SER A 615 -43.61 -14.15 7.01
CA SER A 615 -43.33 -12.74 7.32
C SER A 615 -41.83 -12.51 7.57
N TYR A 616 -41.19 -13.40 8.31
CA TYR A 616 -39.80 -13.28 8.70
C TYR A 616 -38.86 -13.46 7.50
N GLN A 617 -39.22 -14.31 6.53
CA GLN A 617 -38.51 -14.41 5.26
C GLN A 617 -38.48 -13.07 4.50
N GLU A 618 -39.62 -12.36 4.42
CA GLU A 618 -39.67 -11.03 3.77
C GLU A 618 -38.84 -10.00 4.54
N THR A 619 -38.88 -10.01 5.87
CA THR A 619 -38.02 -9.16 6.69
C THR A 619 -36.53 -9.48 6.47
N TYR A 620 -36.19 -10.77 6.39
CA TYR A 620 -34.82 -11.22 6.17
C TYR A 620 -34.28 -10.76 4.82
N LYS A 621 -35.12 -10.70 3.79
CA LYS A 621 -34.78 -10.14 2.48
C LYS A 621 -34.33 -8.68 2.56
N THR A 622 -34.99 -7.87 3.38
CA THR A 622 -34.55 -6.49 3.65
C THR A 622 -33.17 -6.47 4.30
N TYR A 623 -32.89 -7.38 5.24
CA TYR A 623 -31.57 -7.44 5.86
C TYR A 623 -30.46 -7.82 4.87
N VAL A 624 -30.72 -8.75 3.95
CA VAL A 624 -29.74 -9.11 2.88
C VAL A 624 -29.49 -7.91 1.97
N GLN A 625 -30.53 -7.16 1.62
CA GLN A 625 -30.38 -5.92 0.85
C GLN A 625 -29.53 -4.89 1.59
N GLU A 626 -29.82 -4.62 2.87
CA GLU A 626 -29.04 -3.71 3.70
C GLU A 626 -27.58 -4.17 3.84
N ALA A 627 -27.35 -5.48 4.01
CA ALA A 627 -26.01 -6.04 4.11
C ALA A 627 -25.20 -5.85 2.81
N ARG A 628 -25.84 -6.00 1.65
CA ARG A 628 -25.22 -5.75 0.35
C ARG A 628 -24.88 -4.26 0.18
N GLU A 629 -25.84 -3.37 0.44
CA GLU A 629 -25.62 -1.92 0.38
C GLU A 629 -24.50 -1.50 1.33
N ARG A 630 -24.47 -2.07 2.54
CA ARG A 630 -23.42 -1.82 3.53
C ARG A 630 -22.05 -2.35 3.09
N ALA A 631 -21.99 -3.52 2.46
CA ALA A 631 -20.75 -4.07 1.92
C ALA A 631 -20.21 -3.21 0.78
N ASP A 632 -21.08 -2.76 -0.13
CA ASP A 632 -20.73 -1.83 -1.21
C ASP A 632 -20.29 -0.48 -0.64
N GLU A 633 -20.98 0.04 0.38
CA GLU A 633 -20.56 1.24 1.10
C GLU A 633 -19.18 1.08 1.72
N LEU A 634 -18.89 -0.02 2.41
CA LEU A 634 -17.59 -0.26 3.04
C LEU A 634 -16.47 -0.41 2.00
N LEU A 635 -16.76 -1.09 0.90
CA LEU A 635 -15.83 -1.21 -0.23
C LEU A 635 -15.56 0.16 -0.89
N MET A 636 -16.55 1.06 -0.89
CA MET A 636 -16.45 2.42 -1.44
C MET A 636 -16.07 3.49 -0.41
N ALA A 637 -16.14 3.19 0.89
CA ALA A 637 -16.05 4.17 1.95
C ALA A 637 -14.61 4.67 2.11
N PRO A 638 -14.43 5.99 2.27
CA PRO A 638 -13.15 6.50 2.70
C PRO A 638 -12.87 6.08 4.13
N VAL A 639 -11.69 5.48 4.33
CA VAL A 639 -11.08 5.13 5.63
C VAL A 639 -11.11 6.30 6.64
N SER A 640 -11.41 7.53 6.20
CA SER A 640 -11.47 8.74 7.01
C SER A 640 -12.82 9.07 7.67
N LYS A 641 -13.90 8.29 7.47
CA LYS A 641 -15.23 8.64 8.03
C LYS A 641 -15.57 8.03 9.40
N LEU A 642 -14.58 7.43 10.07
CA LEU A 642 -14.65 7.12 11.51
C LEU A 642 -13.90 8.20 12.28
N MET A 643 -14.61 9.23 12.78
CA MET A 643 -14.05 10.07 13.83
C MET A 643 -14.18 9.33 15.16
N GLU A 644 -13.08 8.72 15.60
CA GLU A 644 -12.41 8.95 16.90
C GLU A 644 -11.38 7.82 17.16
N GLU A 645 -10.36 7.75 16.29
CA GLU A 645 -9.05 7.24 16.66
C GLU A 645 -8.00 8.08 15.91
N PRO A 646 -6.81 8.30 16.49
CA PRO A 646 -5.79 9.08 15.80
C PRO A 646 -5.42 8.45 14.45
N PRO A 647 -5.00 9.28 13.45
CA PRO A 647 -4.51 8.77 12.18
C PRO A 647 -3.50 7.64 12.40
N GLU A 648 -3.64 6.51 11.69
CA GLU A 648 -2.75 5.34 11.82
C GLU A 648 -1.25 5.67 11.75
N ILE A 649 -0.87 6.78 11.10
CA ILE A 649 0.51 7.28 11.10
C ILE A 649 1.06 7.48 12.53
N TRP A 650 0.25 8.05 13.44
CA TRP A 650 0.71 8.36 14.77
C TRP A 650 0.71 7.12 15.65
N LYS A 651 -0.19 6.14 15.47
CA LYS A 651 -0.09 4.88 16.20
C LYS A 651 1.27 4.19 16.00
N ASN A 652 1.79 4.19 14.77
CA ASN A 652 3.11 3.63 14.50
C ASN A 652 4.26 4.48 15.04
N GLU A 653 4.14 5.82 14.96
CA GLU A 653 5.11 6.75 15.53
C GLU A 653 5.16 6.68 17.07
N ILE A 654 4.01 6.58 17.72
CA ILE A 654 3.87 6.43 19.17
C ILE A 654 4.37 5.06 19.62
N ARG A 655 4.02 3.96 18.93
CA ARG A 655 4.64 2.63 19.16
C ARG A 655 6.16 2.64 19.03
N ARG A 656 6.71 3.48 18.15
CA ARG A 656 8.17 3.67 18.03
C ARG A 656 8.73 4.42 19.24
N LEU A 657 8.07 5.49 19.69
CA LEU A 657 8.48 6.21 20.90
C LEU A 657 8.42 5.32 22.15
N LYS A 658 7.37 4.50 22.30
CA LYS A 658 7.27 3.49 23.37
C LYS A 658 8.44 2.52 23.36
N ARG A 659 8.79 1.98 22.18
CA ARG A 659 9.96 1.12 22.02
C ARG A 659 11.28 1.83 22.36
N ARG A 660 11.42 3.12 22.06
CA ARG A 660 12.61 3.89 22.43
C ARG A 660 12.72 4.03 23.95
N VAL A 661 11.61 4.34 24.63
CA VAL A 661 11.55 4.41 26.09
C VAL A 661 11.92 3.06 26.72
N ALA A 662 11.33 1.97 26.24
CA ALA A 662 11.60 0.62 26.75
C ALA A 662 13.05 0.13 26.57
N ASN A 663 13.79 0.68 25.60
CA ASN A 663 15.17 0.29 25.29
C ASN A 663 16.22 1.24 25.88
N VAL A 664 15.82 2.26 26.65
CA VAL A 664 16.76 3.14 27.34
C VAL A 664 17.34 2.41 28.55
N GLU A 665 18.67 2.29 28.61
CA GLU A 665 19.35 1.85 29.83
C GLU A 665 19.04 2.86 30.94
N ASN A 666 18.32 2.42 31.98
CA ASN A 666 17.98 3.24 33.14
C ASN A 666 19.26 3.60 33.92
N GLY A 667 19.88 4.71 33.53
CA GLY A 667 21.00 5.36 34.22
C GLY A 667 20.58 6.76 34.68
N LYS A 668 21.08 7.20 35.84
CA LYS A 668 20.74 8.49 36.44
C LYS A 668 21.06 9.65 35.47
N ASP A 669 20.18 10.65 35.45
CA ASP A 669 20.23 11.91 34.67
C ASP A 669 19.73 11.87 33.21
N LEU A 670 18.62 11.16 32.95
CA LEU A 670 17.95 11.15 31.64
C LEU A 670 17.23 12.48 31.32
N THR A 671 17.64 13.14 30.24
CA THR A 671 16.98 14.33 29.69
C THR A 671 16.13 13.98 28.46
N ILE A 672 14.81 14.13 28.56
CA ILE A 672 13.88 13.85 27.45
C ILE A 672 13.55 15.14 26.70
N PHE A 673 13.69 15.12 25.38
CA PHE A 673 13.19 16.18 24.50
C PHE A 673 11.82 15.76 23.93
N TYR A 674 10.79 16.57 24.16
CA TYR A 674 9.42 16.24 23.79
C TYR A 674 8.75 17.37 23.00
N GLY A 675 8.07 17.02 21.90
CA GLY A 675 7.39 18.00 21.05
C GLY A 675 7.43 17.71 19.55
N SER A 676 7.72 18.73 18.74
CA SER A 676 7.43 18.76 17.30
C SER A 676 8.48 18.12 16.39
N SER A 677 8.21 18.17 15.08
CA SER A 677 9.09 17.66 14.02
C SER A 677 10.50 18.26 14.08
N SER A 678 10.69 19.46 14.63
CA SER A 678 12.02 20.05 14.78
C SER A 678 12.87 19.33 15.83
N VAL A 679 12.25 18.78 16.88
CA VAL A 679 12.92 17.89 17.82
C VAL A 679 13.12 16.53 17.16
N ARG A 680 12.06 15.98 16.56
CA ARG A 680 12.06 14.66 15.91
C ARG A 680 13.16 14.49 14.86
N LEU A 681 13.36 15.51 14.03
CA LEU A 681 14.32 15.51 12.92
C LEU A 681 15.75 15.83 13.37
N TRP A 682 16.00 16.06 14.66
CA TRP A 682 17.35 16.22 15.20
C TRP A 682 18.02 14.85 15.39
N VAL A 683 18.32 14.19 14.27
CA VAL A 683 18.81 12.80 14.25
C VAL A 683 20.17 12.65 14.96
N SER A 684 21.01 13.70 14.93
CA SER A 684 22.32 13.72 15.59
C SER A 684 22.30 14.15 17.07
N MET A 685 21.13 14.36 17.68
CA MET A 685 20.98 14.94 19.04
C MET A 685 21.90 14.31 20.09
N LYS A 686 21.99 12.98 20.16
CA LYS A 686 22.86 12.29 21.15
C LYS A 686 24.35 12.63 20.98
N LYS A 687 24.81 12.79 19.74
CA LYS A 687 26.19 13.19 19.43
C LYS A 687 26.38 14.67 19.69
N ASP A 688 25.42 15.49 19.26
CA ASP A 688 25.51 16.95 19.32
C ASP A 688 25.50 17.46 20.76
N LEU A 689 24.71 16.82 21.64
CA LEU A 689 24.55 17.17 23.05
C LEU A 689 25.42 16.33 24.01
N ALA A 690 26.35 15.50 23.52
CA ALA A 690 27.25 14.76 24.39
C ALA A 690 28.02 15.71 25.34
N PRO A 691 28.17 15.41 26.65
CA PRO A 691 27.95 14.10 27.27
C PRO A 691 26.54 13.87 27.87
N PHE A 692 25.55 14.74 27.63
CA PHE A 692 24.22 14.59 28.22
C PHE A 692 23.53 13.30 27.76
N ASN A 693 22.89 12.58 28.71
CA ASN A 693 22.07 11.41 28.41
C ASN A 693 20.69 11.88 27.90
N VAL A 694 20.58 12.02 26.57
CA VAL A 694 19.39 12.59 25.93
C VAL A 694 18.55 11.54 25.22
N LEU A 695 17.23 11.68 25.32
CA LEU A 695 16.25 10.88 24.60
C LEU A 695 15.31 11.77 23.79
N ASN A 696 15.19 11.48 22.50
CA ASN A 696 14.36 12.22 21.57
C ASN A 696 12.98 11.56 21.43
N LEU A 697 11.96 12.21 22.00
CA LEU A 697 10.54 11.84 21.90
C LEU A 697 9.73 12.85 21.08
N GLY A 698 10.35 13.57 20.15
CA GLY A 698 9.64 14.42 19.21
C GLY A 698 8.85 13.60 18.17
N PHE A 699 7.68 14.09 17.76
CA PHE A 699 6.82 13.46 16.75
C PHE A 699 6.25 14.46 15.72
N GLY A 700 5.88 13.97 14.53
CA GLY A 700 5.56 14.77 13.36
C GLY A 700 4.25 15.55 13.49
N GLY A 701 4.25 16.81 13.05
CA GLY A 701 3.06 17.68 13.05
C GLY A 701 2.47 17.98 14.43
N SER A 702 3.19 17.66 15.51
CA SER A 702 2.62 17.76 16.85
C SER A 702 2.31 19.20 17.25
N THR A 703 1.18 19.33 17.93
CA THR A 703 0.72 20.52 18.64
C THR A 703 0.73 20.23 20.13
N TYR A 704 0.55 21.25 20.99
CA TYR A 704 0.40 20.97 22.42
C TYR A 704 -0.78 20.01 22.72
N ALA A 705 -1.88 20.11 21.96
CA ALA A 705 -3.02 19.21 22.11
C ALA A 705 -2.65 17.74 21.86
N TRP A 706 -1.84 17.45 20.83
CA TRP A 706 -1.35 16.09 20.58
C TRP A 706 -0.33 15.64 21.60
N CYS A 707 0.52 16.55 22.08
CA CYS A 707 1.45 16.24 23.16
C CYS A 707 0.70 15.85 24.44
N ILE A 708 -0.39 16.53 24.78
CA ILE A 708 -1.28 16.17 25.90
C ILE A 708 -1.88 14.78 25.68
N HIS A 709 -2.47 14.53 24.50
CA HIS A 709 -3.16 13.28 24.21
C HIS A 709 -2.28 12.04 24.36
N TYR A 710 -1.02 12.10 23.90
CA TYR A 710 -0.11 10.96 23.93
C TYR A 710 0.86 10.92 25.11
N PHE A 711 0.80 11.91 26.01
CA PHE A 711 1.77 12.03 27.09
C PHE A 711 1.83 10.75 27.93
N ASP A 712 0.68 10.24 28.38
CA ASP A 712 0.65 9.06 29.25
C ASP A 712 1.12 7.79 28.55
N GLU A 713 0.75 7.61 27.29
CA GLU A 713 1.12 6.45 26.48
C GLU A 713 2.62 6.42 26.16
N ILE A 714 3.22 7.56 25.80
CA ILE A 714 4.64 7.64 25.46
C ILE A 714 5.50 7.50 26.74
N PHE A 715 5.08 8.14 27.83
CA PHE A 715 5.84 8.22 29.08
C PHE A 715 5.45 7.11 30.08
N GLU A 716 4.89 6.00 29.62
CA GLU A 716 4.44 4.88 30.47
C GLU A 716 5.61 4.32 31.33
N ASP A 717 6.75 4.03 30.70
CA ASP A 717 7.95 3.46 31.35
C ASP A 717 9.13 4.45 31.41
N ALA A 718 8.87 5.76 31.29
CA ALA A 718 9.91 6.78 31.28
C ALA A 718 10.23 7.31 32.68
N HIS A 719 11.51 7.50 32.99
CA HIS A 719 11.96 8.11 34.26
C HIS A 719 12.93 9.28 34.01
N PRO A 720 12.46 10.42 33.48
CA PRO A 720 13.31 11.58 33.21
C PRO A 720 13.70 12.32 34.49
N SER A 721 14.93 12.81 34.56
CA SER A 721 15.32 13.86 35.52
C SER A 721 15.02 15.26 34.98
N LYS A 722 14.98 15.41 33.65
CA LYS A 722 14.69 16.68 32.97
C LYS A 722 13.84 16.45 31.71
N ILE A 723 12.86 17.32 31.46
CA ILE A 723 12.08 17.35 30.22
C ILE A 723 12.27 18.71 29.55
N VAL A 724 12.71 18.67 28.28
CA VAL A 724 12.87 19.84 27.42
C VAL A 724 11.73 19.86 26.39
N LEU A 725 10.87 20.87 26.46
CA LEU A 725 9.67 21.01 25.64
C LEU A 725 9.90 21.93 24.43
N TYR A 726 9.39 21.50 23.27
CA TYR A 726 9.36 22.30 22.05
C TYR A 726 8.11 22.03 21.19
N ALA A 727 7.07 22.85 21.37
CA ALA A 727 5.85 22.85 20.56
C ALA A 727 5.25 24.27 20.49
N GLY A 728 4.39 24.52 19.51
CA GLY A 728 3.65 25.79 19.38
C GLY A 728 3.67 26.42 17.98
N GLU A 729 4.70 26.21 17.15
CA GLU A 729 4.69 26.76 15.78
C GLU A 729 3.57 26.13 14.92
N ASN A 730 3.27 24.84 15.14
CA ASN A 730 2.19 24.14 14.45
C ASN A 730 0.81 24.59 14.94
N ASP A 731 0.67 24.86 16.25
CA ASP A 731 -0.55 25.40 16.83
C ASP A 731 -0.91 26.75 16.22
N LEU A 732 0.06 27.67 16.13
CA LEU A 732 -0.13 28.96 15.47
C LEU A 732 -0.49 28.76 13.98
N ALA A 733 0.14 27.79 13.30
CA ALA A 733 -0.12 27.54 11.88
C ALA A 733 -1.51 26.92 11.63
N GLN A 734 -2.09 26.30 12.66
CA GLN A 734 -3.47 25.81 12.67
C GLN A 734 -4.48 26.89 13.09
N GLY A 735 -4.01 28.14 13.26
CA GLY A 735 -4.87 29.29 13.55
C GLY A 735 -5.09 29.57 15.02
N LYS A 736 -4.41 28.89 15.95
CA LYS A 736 -4.47 29.24 17.37
C LYS A 736 -3.79 30.58 17.63
N THR A 737 -4.34 31.30 18.59
CA THR A 737 -3.75 32.54 19.13
C THR A 737 -2.60 32.23 20.10
N PRO A 738 -1.64 33.15 20.30
CA PRO A 738 -0.58 33.01 21.30
C PRO A 738 -1.09 32.63 22.70
N GLN A 739 -2.25 33.17 23.11
CA GLN A 739 -2.88 32.86 24.39
C GLN A 739 -3.38 31.40 24.47
N GLU A 740 -3.97 30.88 23.40
CA GLU A 740 -4.42 29.48 23.34
C GLU A 740 -3.22 28.52 23.38
N VAL A 741 -2.11 28.88 22.71
CA VAL A 741 -0.85 28.12 22.78
C VAL A 741 -0.33 28.07 24.21
N LEU A 742 -0.31 29.20 24.92
CA LEU A 742 0.09 29.25 26.33
C LEU A 742 -0.82 28.40 27.22
N ASN A 743 -2.14 28.45 27.00
CA ASN A 743 -3.11 27.68 27.78
C ASN A 743 -2.90 26.17 27.62
N ASP A 744 -2.68 25.69 26.39
CA ASP A 744 -2.41 24.27 26.14
C ASP A 744 -1.03 23.85 26.63
N CYS A 745 -0.03 24.74 26.55
CA CYS A 745 1.26 24.53 27.20
C CYS A 745 1.09 24.30 28.71
N ASN A 746 0.30 25.14 29.39
CA ASN A 746 0.03 25.00 30.83
C ASN A 746 -0.62 23.64 31.15
N LYS A 747 -1.61 23.19 30.36
CA LYS A 747 -2.22 21.86 30.55
C LYS A 747 -1.19 20.73 30.49
N LEU A 748 -0.32 20.74 29.48
CA LEU A 748 0.74 19.75 29.36
C LEU A 748 1.71 19.79 30.55
N VAL A 749 2.07 20.99 31.01
CA VAL A 749 2.93 21.18 32.19
C VAL A 749 2.27 20.60 33.45
N GLN A 750 0.98 20.85 33.67
CA GLN A 750 0.26 20.27 34.80
C GLN A 750 0.26 18.74 34.73
N MET A 751 0.04 18.15 33.55
CA MET A 751 0.12 16.69 33.38
C MET A 751 1.52 16.16 33.70
N ILE A 752 2.57 16.85 33.25
CA ILE A 752 3.96 16.47 33.52
C ILE A 752 4.28 16.55 35.01
N LEU A 753 3.97 17.67 35.68
CA LEU A 753 4.26 17.86 37.10
C LEU A 753 3.44 16.94 37.99
N ASN A 754 2.21 16.58 37.58
CA ASN A 754 1.41 15.58 38.28
C ASN A 754 2.03 14.18 38.20
N LYS A 755 2.61 13.82 37.05
CA LYS A 755 3.26 12.51 36.84
C LYS A 755 4.67 12.45 37.43
N TYR A 756 5.42 13.56 37.34
CA TYR A 756 6.81 13.69 37.78
C TYR A 756 7.00 14.96 38.62
N PRO A 757 6.69 14.95 39.92
CA PRO A 757 6.74 16.15 40.76
C PRO A 757 8.12 16.79 40.89
N GLU A 758 9.19 16.00 40.74
CA GLU A 758 10.59 16.44 40.91
C GLU A 758 11.32 16.70 39.58
N VAL A 759 10.63 16.61 38.43
CA VAL A 759 11.27 16.76 37.12
C VAL A 759 11.67 18.21 36.86
N GLN A 760 12.88 18.43 36.37
CA GLN A 760 13.30 19.74 35.89
C GLN A 760 12.68 20.01 34.51
N LEU A 761 12.09 21.20 34.32
CA LEU A 761 11.53 21.62 33.05
C LEU A 761 12.41 22.65 32.35
N ALA A 762 12.53 22.51 31.03
CA ALA A 762 13.10 23.52 30.16
C ALA A 762 12.27 23.67 28.88
N PHE A 763 12.27 24.86 28.30
CA PHE A 763 11.50 25.18 27.10
C PHE A 763 12.39 25.81 26.05
N ILE A 764 12.34 25.29 24.83
CA ILE A 764 13.02 25.92 23.69
C ILE A 764 12.05 26.93 23.07
N SER A 765 12.49 28.18 22.88
CA SER A 765 11.70 29.19 22.19
C SER A 765 11.32 28.73 20.78
N LEU A 766 10.11 29.03 20.32
CA LEU A 766 9.69 28.80 18.93
C LEU A 766 10.69 29.44 17.96
N LYS A 767 11.19 28.68 16.97
CA LYS A 767 12.10 29.21 15.95
C LYS A 767 11.35 30.05 14.90
N PRO A 768 12.02 31.01 14.24
CA PRO A 768 11.50 31.56 12.98
C PRO A 768 11.62 30.52 11.86
N SER A 769 10.89 30.66 10.75
CA SER A 769 11.13 29.85 9.55
C SER A 769 10.70 30.60 8.29
N ILE A 770 11.30 30.27 7.15
CA ILE A 770 11.00 30.92 5.87
C ILE A 770 9.56 30.62 5.45
N GLU A 771 9.14 29.36 5.60
CA GLU A 771 7.77 28.93 5.27
C GLU A 771 6.70 29.65 6.13
N ARG A 772 7.07 30.15 7.31
CA ARG A 772 6.16 30.83 8.26
C ARG A 772 6.55 32.28 8.52
N GLU A 773 7.20 32.96 7.56
CA GLU A 773 7.67 34.33 7.73
C GLU A 773 6.52 35.30 8.13
N ALA A 774 5.32 35.11 7.57
CA ALA A 774 4.14 35.91 7.89
C ALA A 774 3.69 35.81 9.37
N MET A 775 4.09 34.76 10.08
CA MET A 775 3.67 34.49 11.45
C MET A 775 4.69 34.96 12.50
N ILE A 776 5.81 35.55 12.07
CA ILE A 776 6.87 36.02 12.98
C ILE A 776 6.34 36.91 14.12
N PRO A 777 5.41 37.86 13.91
CA PRO A 777 4.85 38.65 15.02
C PRO A 777 4.18 37.78 16.10
N GLN A 778 3.38 36.79 15.69
CA GLN A 778 2.72 35.86 16.61
C GLN A 778 3.71 34.93 17.31
N ILE A 779 4.78 34.52 16.61
CA ILE A 779 5.88 33.73 17.19
C ILE A 779 6.61 34.53 18.27
N ILE A 780 6.89 35.82 18.02
CA ILE A 780 7.52 36.72 19.00
C ILE A 780 6.63 36.88 20.24
N GLU A 781 5.33 37.15 20.03
CA GLU A 781 4.37 37.30 21.12
C GLU A 781 4.26 36.02 21.95
N THR A 782 4.16 34.86 21.28
CA THR A 782 4.10 33.56 21.96
C THR A 782 5.37 33.27 22.74
N ASN A 783 6.56 33.54 22.18
CA ASN A 783 7.82 33.39 22.89
C ASN A 783 7.91 34.30 24.12
N LEU A 784 7.40 35.53 24.02
CA LEU A 784 7.36 36.45 25.16
C LEU A 784 6.44 35.93 26.27
N MET A 785 5.24 35.45 25.91
CA MET A 785 4.29 34.86 26.86
C MET A 785 4.86 33.59 27.52
N LEU A 786 5.41 32.67 26.73
CA LEU A 786 6.04 31.45 27.23
C LEU A 786 7.23 31.78 28.14
N SER A 787 8.09 32.73 27.78
CA SER A 787 9.24 33.09 28.62
C SER A 787 8.82 33.65 29.99
N LYS A 788 7.78 34.50 30.03
CA LYS A 788 7.23 35.04 31.29
C LYS A 788 6.66 33.94 32.17
N TYR A 789 5.89 33.03 31.58
CA TYR A 789 5.30 31.89 32.29
C TYR A 789 6.39 30.93 32.82
N VAL A 790 7.33 30.53 31.96
CA VAL A 790 8.38 29.57 32.30
C VAL A 790 9.33 30.10 33.38
N ILE A 791 9.75 31.36 33.27
CA ILE A 791 10.69 31.96 34.23
C ILE A 791 9.96 32.39 35.51
N GLY A 792 8.83 33.07 35.37
CA GLY A 792 8.15 33.73 36.49
C GLY A 792 7.26 32.81 37.31
N GLU A 793 6.55 31.89 36.67
CA GLU A 793 5.57 31.02 37.36
C GLU A 793 6.13 29.61 37.61
N LEU A 794 6.85 29.04 36.65
CA LEU A 794 7.39 27.68 36.79
C LEU A 794 8.79 27.61 37.42
N ASN A 795 9.49 28.74 37.53
CA ASN A 795 10.92 28.78 37.88
C ASN A 795 11.76 27.77 37.06
N ALA A 796 11.44 27.66 35.78
CA ALA A 796 12.01 26.70 34.84
C ALA A 796 12.90 27.41 33.81
N GLN A 797 13.70 26.64 33.07
CA GLN A 797 14.67 27.21 32.12
C GLN A 797 14.02 27.55 30.77
N PHE A 798 14.13 28.81 30.31
CA PHE A 798 13.74 29.20 28.96
C PHE A 798 14.96 29.37 28.05
N ILE A 799 15.08 28.52 27.03
CA ILE A 799 16.20 28.44 26.10
C ILE A 799 15.85 29.21 24.81
N ASN A 800 16.38 30.43 24.67
CA ASN A 800 16.11 31.29 23.52
C ASN A 800 17.01 30.97 22.32
N VAL A 801 16.50 30.18 21.37
CA VAL A 801 17.12 29.96 20.06
C VAL A 801 16.70 30.99 19.02
N PHE A 802 15.52 31.61 19.18
CA PHE A 802 14.92 32.53 18.20
C PHE A 802 15.87 33.67 17.85
N GLY A 803 16.48 34.32 18.85
CA GLY A 803 17.34 35.48 18.65
C GLY A 803 18.56 35.23 17.75
N GLN A 804 19.09 34.00 17.72
CA GLN A 804 20.25 33.66 16.88
C GLN A 804 19.86 33.26 15.45
N MET A 805 18.58 32.99 15.23
CA MET A 805 18.04 32.47 13.96
C MET A 805 17.36 33.53 13.10
N ILE A 806 17.18 34.74 13.64
CA ILE A 806 16.60 35.88 12.97
C ILE A 806 17.68 36.92 12.61
N SER A 807 17.50 37.63 11.50
CA SER A 807 18.34 38.76 11.09
C SER A 807 17.90 40.05 11.76
N VAL A 808 18.71 41.11 11.61
CA VAL A 808 18.39 42.47 12.08
C VAL A 808 17.10 43.01 11.45
N ASP A 809 16.74 42.54 10.25
CA ASP A 809 15.53 42.93 9.52
C ASP A 809 14.30 42.06 9.87
N ASN A 810 14.34 41.33 11.00
CA ASN A 810 13.30 40.40 11.43
C ASN A 810 12.98 39.27 10.42
N ARG A 811 13.98 38.82 9.65
CA ARG A 811 13.82 37.70 8.71
C ARG A 811 14.57 36.44 9.16
N PRO A 812 14.05 35.22 8.90
CA PRO A 812 14.78 33.99 9.18
C PRO A 812 16.07 33.91 8.35
N LYS A 813 17.18 33.44 8.94
CA LYS A 813 18.45 33.21 8.22
C LYS A 813 18.35 31.98 7.29
N PRO A 814 18.31 32.14 5.95
CA PRO A 814 17.94 31.04 5.06
C PRO A 814 18.88 29.84 5.10
N GLU A 815 20.17 30.07 5.36
CA GLU A 815 21.22 29.07 5.42
C GLU A 815 21.06 28.05 6.57
N LEU A 816 20.13 28.26 7.50
CA LEU A 816 19.84 27.36 8.61
C LEU A 816 18.78 26.31 8.29
N TYR A 817 18.06 26.45 7.17
CA TYR A 817 16.90 25.62 6.82
C TYR A 817 17.19 24.69 5.62
N MET A 818 16.41 23.62 5.53
CA MET A 818 16.35 22.75 4.35
C MET A 818 15.64 23.48 3.20
N SER A 819 15.57 22.84 2.03
CA SER A 819 14.92 23.42 0.84
C SER A 819 13.43 23.69 1.01
N ASP A 820 12.79 23.12 2.04
CA ASP A 820 11.39 23.40 2.39
C ASP A 820 11.20 24.71 3.16
N GLY A 821 12.28 25.37 3.58
CA GLY A 821 12.22 26.61 4.34
C GLY A 821 11.61 26.50 5.75
N LEU A 822 11.29 25.29 6.21
CA LEU A 822 10.62 25.03 7.49
C LEU A 822 11.53 24.27 8.46
N HIS A 823 12.16 23.19 7.99
CA HIS A 823 12.95 22.28 8.81
C HIS A 823 14.43 22.68 8.83
N LEU A 824 15.11 22.40 9.93
CA LEU A 824 16.52 22.75 10.11
C LEU A 824 17.43 21.83 9.30
N ASN A 825 18.45 22.42 8.68
CA ASN A 825 19.55 21.66 8.10
C ASN A 825 20.67 21.44 9.14
N LYS A 826 21.80 20.87 8.71
CA LYS A 826 22.97 20.63 9.57
C LYS A 826 23.48 21.89 10.29
N LYS A 827 23.47 23.06 9.64
CA LYS A 827 23.89 24.34 10.25
C LYS A 827 22.87 24.82 11.29
N GLY A 828 21.57 24.66 11.01
CA GLY A 828 20.50 24.95 11.96
C GLY A 828 20.62 24.12 13.25
N TYR A 829 20.82 22.81 13.14
CA TYR A 829 21.03 21.95 14.30
C TYR A 829 22.35 22.21 15.03
N ALA A 830 23.41 22.61 14.33
CA ALA A 830 24.66 23.01 14.99
C ALA A 830 24.46 24.25 15.88
N LEU A 831 23.65 25.22 15.43
CA LEU A 831 23.25 26.39 16.23
C LEU A 831 22.41 25.96 17.43
N TRP A 832 21.36 25.16 17.22
CA TRP A 832 20.52 24.64 18.31
C TRP A 832 21.34 23.88 19.35
N SER A 833 22.22 22.99 18.90
CA SER A 833 23.14 22.24 19.76
C SER A 833 23.96 23.17 20.65
N SER A 834 24.62 24.18 20.08
CA SER A 834 25.44 25.13 20.83
C SER A 834 24.64 25.84 21.92
N VAL A 835 23.46 26.39 21.57
CA VAL A 835 22.62 27.15 22.49
C VAL A 835 22.08 26.25 23.61
N ILE A 836 21.52 25.09 23.25
CA ILE A 836 20.90 24.17 24.20
C ILE A 836 21.95 23.56 25.12
N LYS A 837 23.11 23.17 24.60
CA LYS A 837 24.21 22.59 25.40
C LYS A 837 24.72 23.59 26.44
N ASN A 838 24.93 24.85 26.06
CA ASN A 838 25.35 25.90 27.00
C ASN A 838 24.29 26.11 28.09
N ALA A 839 23.01 26.13 27.72
CA ALA A 839 21.92 26.26 28.67
C ALA A 839 21.90 25.09 29.67
N LEU A 840 22.00 23.86 29.19
CA LEU A 840 21.99 22.65 30.04
C LEU A 840 23.22 22.58 30.96
N MET A 841 24.38 23.10 30.56
CA MET A 841 25.57 23.17 31.43
C MET A 841 25.44 24.20 32.55
N THR A 842 24.70 25.29 32.32
CA THR A 842 24.57 26.39 33.30
C THR A 842 23.65 26.03 34.47
N SER A 843 22.75 25.06 34.30
CA SER A 843 21.84 24.59 35.35
C SER A 843 22.48 23.70 36.43
N ASP A 844 23.72 23.23 36.23
CA ASP A 844 24.40 22.27 37.12
C ASP A 844 25.39 22.93 38.11
N ILE A 845 25.44 24.26 38.16
CA ILE A 845 26.30 25.02 39.11
C ILE A 845 25.42 25.53 40.26
N PRO A 846 25.66 25.11 41.53
CA PRO A 846 24.97 25.71 42.67
C PRO A 846 25.34 27.20 42.76
N VAL A 847 24.34 28.08 42.91
CA VAL A 847 24.57 29.49 43.20
C VAL A 847 25.13 29.57 44.62
N GLU A 848 26.45 29.67 44.77
CA GLU A 848 27.07 30.08 46.03
C GLU A 848 26.74 31.56 46.30
N GLU A 849 26.57 31.83 47.59
CA GLU A 849 26.05 33.05 48.21
C GLU A 849 26.70 34.35 47.73
N GLU A 850 25.87 35.39 47.72
CA GLU A 850 26.21 36.80 47.53
C GLU A 850 27.53 37.18 48.24
N GLN A 851 28.54 37.57 47.46
CA GLN A 851 29.55 38.51 47.95
C GLN A 851 29.17 39.91 47.47
N HIS A 852 28.66 40.68 48.44
CA HIS A 852 28.64 42.14 48.46
C HIS A 852 29.87 42.73 47.74
N ILE A 853 29.64 43.41 46.61
CA ILE A 853 30.56 44.43 46.10
C ILE A 853 29.75 45.70 45.86
N ASP A 854 30.12 46.69 46.65
CA ASP A 854 29.56 48.02 46.83
C ASP A 854 29.65 48.88 45.56
N LEU A 855 28.51 49.32 45.03
CA LEU A 855 28.40 50.22 43.88
C LEU A 855 28.48 51.68 44.35
N MET A 856 29.62 52.05 44.92
CA MET A 856 30.00 53.44 45.19
C MET A 856 31.51 53.58 45.00
N GLN A 857 31.98 53.61 43.74
CA GLN A 857 33.18 54.37 43.37
C GLN A 857 33.29 54.58 41.86
N ASP A 858 32.91 55.80 41.47
CA ASP A 858 33.52 56.68 40.46
C ASP A 858 33.78 56.20 39.01
N ARG A 859 33.03 56.89 38.12
CA ARG A 859 33.41 57.54 36.85
C ARG A 859 33.62 56.72 35.58
#